data_AF-A0AAD9KAZ3-F1
#
_entry.id   AF-A0AAD9KAZ3-F1
#
_cell.length_a   1.000
_cell.length_b   1.000
_cell.length_c   1.000
_cell.angle_alpha   90.00
_cell.angle_beta   90.00
_cell.angle_gamma   90.00
#
_symmetry.space_group_name_H-M   'P 1'
#
loop_
_entity.id
_entity.type
_entity.pdbx_description
1 polymer ?
#
loop_
_entity_poly.entity_id
_entity_poly.type
_entity_poly.pdbx_seq_one_letter_code
_entity_poly.pdbx_strand_id
1 'polypeptide(L)'
;MEGLMDNPNLQGIIPRIIGDVFSYIYQMDENLEFHIKVSYYEIYMEKIRDLLDVTKTNLSVHEDRNRVPFVKGATERFVSSPEEVMEVIDEGKANRHVAVTNMNEHSSRSHSVFLINVKQENVETQKKLSGKLYLVDLAGSEKVSKTGAEGAVLDEAKNINKSLSSLGNVISSLADGSNHVPYRDSKLTRILQESLGGNARTTMIICCSPASYNDSETKSTLMFGQRAKTIKNTVIVNEELTAEEWKRRYEKEKEKSARLRGIVERYEAELARWRKGDSVPEGEQTSTHDVMKTSSSMQNLPAVANIVNTAVSTVSNDERQRWEAEKNNLYMQLDDKDDEINNQCQLAEKLNEQMLEQEELIAATRRDFENLQAEMARIQAENDSAKDEVKEVLTALEELAVNYDQKSQEVSQKNQENEGLSDELQKTMSQLNVLESEVQQVKDSHMQHKKRIAEMMSSLMKDLSEVGTVIGNNTVDIKTPLTSEKLEEEFTVARLYISKMKSEVKTLVQRCGNLETASAEAQEKLQHTSCELSECKLLVQQQEAKVHTIQESLHQVEEKKRQLEDAVDELNERCATIKAQEQLYLGQLEEREREKSLKEQSASLVEAMEKQMESHREQHHRQLAELRKEITDKQTRIDELTEYVPLSVCLTSW
;
A
#
# COMPACT_ATOMS: atom_id res chain seq x y z
N MET A 1 -3.97 -4.83 17.08
CA MET A 1 -4.47 -3.50 16.64
C MET A 1 -5.98 -3.47 16.41
N GLU A 2 -6.59 -4.49 15.82
CA GLU A 2 -8.00 -4.43 15.39
C GLU A 2 -8.99 -5.20 16.28
N GLY A 3 -8.52 -6.22 16.99
CA GLY A 3 -9.37 -7.05 17.85
C GLY A 3 -10.37 -7.90 17.07
N LEU A 4 -11.48 -8.27 17.71
CA LEU A 4 -12.61 -8.95 17.07
C LEU A 4 -13.69 -7.92 16.75
N MET A 5 -13.95 -7.69 15.47
CA MET A 5 -14.89 -6.65 14.99
C MET A 5 -16.32 -6.88 15.48
N ASP A 6 -16.78 -8.13 15.42
CA ASP A 6 -18.16 -8.53 15.74
C ASP A 6 -18.45 -8.54 17.25
N ASN A 7 -17.44 -8.30 18.09
CA ASN A 7 -17.58 -8.30 19.54
C ASN A 7 -17.26 -6.91 20.11
N PRO A 8 -18.26 -6.14 20.57
CA PRO A 8 -18.08 -4.77 21.07
C PRO A 8 -17.02 -4.64 22.18
N ASN A 9 -16.87 -5.68 23.01
CA ASN A 9 -15.90 -5.67 24.12
C ASN A 9 -14.49 -6.05 23.66
N LEU A 10 -14.35 -6.78 22.55
CA LEU A 10 -13.08 -7.27 22.04
C LEU A 10 -12.60 -6.53 20.79
N GLN A 11 -13.32 -5.49 20.36
CA GLN A 11 -12.83 -4.54 19.38
C GLN A 11 -11.50 -3.92 19.84
N GLY A 12 -10.57 -3.84 18.90
CA GLY A 12 -9.24 -3.28 19.11
C GLY A 12 -9.21 -1.76 19.02
N ILE A 13 -8.02 -1.22 18.83
CA ILE A 13 -7.74 0.22 18.88
C ILE A 13 -8.26 0.92 17.64
N ILE A 14 -8.01 0.35 16.46
CA ILE A 14 -8.38 0.97 15.18
C ILE A 14 -9.89 1.26 15.08
N PRO A 15 -10.80 0.26 15.24
CA PRO A 15 -12.24 0.52 15.15
C PRO A 15 -12.75 1.51 16.21
N ARG A 16 -12.18 1.48 17.42
CA ARG A 16 -12.54 2.41 18.51
C ARG A 16 -12.15 3.85 18.18
N ILE A 17 -10.92 4.06 17.72
CA ILE A 17 -10.43 5.39 17.32
C ILE A 17 -11.28 5.96 16.19
N ILE A 18 -11.63 5.14 15.20
CA ILE A 18 -12.48 5.58 14.09
C ILE A 18 -13.85 6.03 14.63
N GLY A 19 -14.48 5.20 15.47
CA GLY A 19 -15.74 5.55 16.12
C GLY A 19 -15.67 6.86 16.90
N ASP A 20 -14.62 7.05 17.70
CA ASP A 20 -14.41 8.26 18.50
C ASP A 20 -14.17 9.49 17.61
N VAL A 21 -13.30 9.40 16.60
CA VAL A 21 -12.97 10.51 15.69
C VAL A 21 -14.23 11.02 14.99
N PHE A 22 -15.01 10.13 14.40
CA PHE A 22 -16.25 10.53 13.72
C PHE A 22 -17.32 11.02 14.71
N SER A 23 -17.43 10.40 15.89
CA SER A 23 -18.34 10.90 16.94
C SER A 23 -18.00 12.32 17.36
N TYR A 24 -16.71 12.66 17.48
CA TYR A 24 -16.29 14.03 17.74
C TYR A 24 -16.64 14.95 16.58
N ILE A 25 -16.36 14.56 15.34
CA ILE A 25 -16.66 15.37 14.16
C ILE A 25 -18.16 15.69 14.07
N TYR A 26 -19.03 14.71 14.32
CA TYR A 26 -20.49 14.92 14.31
C TYR A 26 -21.02 15.80 15.44
N GLN A 27 -20.24 16.02 16.51
CA GLN A 27 -20.61 16.87 17.64
C GLN A 27 -19.98 18.27 17.56
N MET A 28 -19.12 18.54 16.58
CA MET A 28 -18.47 19.83 16.41
C MET A 28 -19.40 20.87 15.77
N ASP A 29 -18.98 22.14 15.85
CA ASP A 29 -19.69 23.29 15.31
C ASP A 29 -19.94 23.14 13.78
N GLU A 30 -21.14 23.51 13.32
CA GLU A 30 -21.53 23.47 11.90
C GLU A 30 -20.64 24.35 11.01
N ASN A 31 -19.96 25.34 11.59
CA ASN A 31 -19.01 26.20 10.91
C ASN A 31 -17.65 25.55 10.62
N LEU A 32 -17.45 24.29 11.03
CA LEU A 32 -16.23 23.52 10.80
C LEU A 32 -16.44 22.45 9.71
N GLU A 33 -15.76 22.61 8.60
CA GLU A 33 -15.71 21.61 7.53
C GLU A 33 -14.54 20.66 7.73
N PHE A 34 -14.80 19.36 7.62
CA PHE A 34 -13.78 18.31 7.77
C PHE A 34 -13.54 17.58 6.46
N HIS A 35 -12.28 17.39 6.12
CA HIS A 35 -11.82 16.59 4.99
C HIS A 35 -10.92 15.47 5.52
N ILE A 36 -11.42 14.25 5.51
CA ILE A 36 -10.70 13.08 6.01
C ILE A 36 -10.17 12.29 4.82
N LYS A 37 -8.88 11.98 4.87
CA LYS A 37 -8.20 11.11 3.92
C LYS A 37 -7.54 9.96 4.65
N VAL A 38 -7.59 8.79 4.04
CA VAL A 38 -6.90 7.60 4.56
C VAL A 38 -5.94 7.04 3.53
N SER A 39 -4.81 6.52 4.02
CA SER A 39 -3.84 5.79 3.24
C SER A 39 -3.46 4.53 3.99
N TYR A 40 -3.28 3.44 3.27
CA TYR A 40 -2.86 2.18 3.86
C TYR A 40 -1.75 1.54 3.03
N TYR A 41 -0.61 1.30 3.66
CA TYR A 41 0.53 0.66 3.00
C TYR A 41 1.28 -0.24 3.97
N GLU A 42 2.02 -1.20 3.42
CA GLU A 42 2.93 -2.06 4.18
C GLU A 42 4.38 -1.84 3.78
N ILE A 43 5.28 -2.13 4.71
CA ILE A 43 6.72 -2.16 4.52
C ILE A 43 7.16 -3.60 4.65
N TYR A 44 7.57 -4.20 3.53
CA TYR A 44 8.05 -5.56 3.45
C TYR A 44 9.39 -5.58 2.71
N MET A 45 10.43 -6.16 3.32
CA MET A 45 11.81 -6.16 2.81
C MET A 45 12.31 -4.78 2.36
N GLU A 46 12.11 -3.73 3.16
CA GLU A 46 12.46 -2.33 2.84
C GLU A 46 11.79 -1.78 1.55
N LYS A 47 10.73 -2.43 1.06
CA LYS A 47 9.88 -1.94 -0.03
C LYS A 47 8.53 -1.54 0.54
N ILE A 48 8.05 -0.37 0.13
CA ILE A 48 6.72 0.10 0.52
C ILE A 48 5.74 -0.34 -0.55
N ARG A 49 4.72 -1.11 -0.18
CA ARG A 49 3.65 -1.53 -1.08
C ARG A 49 2.36 -0.83 -0.64
N ASP A 50 1.67 -0.24 -1.61
CA ASP A 50 0.35 0.33 -1.36
C ASP A 50 -0.68 -0.81 -1.22
N LEU A 51 -1.44 -0.80 -0.14
CA LEU A 51 -2.48 -1.80 0.12
C LEU A 51 -3.83 -1.40 -0.48
N LEU A 52 -3.98 -0.15 -0.92
CA LEU A 52 -5.19 0.36 -1.58
C LEU A 52 -5.07 0.38 -3.11
N ASP A 53 -3.86 0.17 -3.63
CA ASP A 53 -3.56 0.00 -5.04
C ASP A 53 -2.38 -0.96 -5.21
N VAL A 54 -2.70 -2.24 -5.39
CA VAL A 54 -1.70 -3.34 -5.43
C VAL A 54 -0.72 -3.24 -6.59
N THR A 55 -1.00 -2.41 -7.60
CA THR A 55 -0.08 -2.16 -8.73
C THR A 55 1.13 -1.34 -8.31
N LYS A 56 0.97 -0.50 -7.29
CA LYS A 56 2.02 0.38 -6.77
C LYS A 56 2.90 -0.37 -5.78
N THR A 57 4.04 -0.82 -6.27
CA THR A 57 5.06 -1.50 -5.47
C THR A 57 6.32 -0.65 -5.33
N ASN A 58 6.99 -0.79 -4.19
CA ASN A 58 8.23 -0.09 -3.86
C ASN A 58 8.16 1.45 -3.93
N LEU A 59 7.16 2.03 -3.25
CA LEU A 59 7.07 3.49 -3.09
C LEU A 59 8.28 4.05 -2.33
N SER A 60 8.55 5.34 -2.58
CA SER A 60 9.71 6.07 -2.06
C SER A 60 9.30 7.08 -0.99
N VAL A 61 10.12 7.20 0.05
CA VAL A 61 9.94 8.20 1.12
C VAL A 61 10.65 9.49 0.71
N HIS A 62 9.88 10.56 0.56
CA HIS A 62 10.34 11.92 0.28
C HIS A 62 10.19 12.79 1.53
N GLU A 63 10.83 13.96 1.53
CA GLU A 63 10.67 14.97 2.56
C GLU A 63 9.95 16.19 1.94
N ASP A 64 9.01 16.77 2.68
CA ASP A 64 8.32 17.98 2.24
C ASP A 64 9.17 19.25 2.46
N ARG A 65 8.61 20.43 2.19
CA ARG A 65 9.31 21.72 2.35
C ARG A 65 9.77 21.98 3.79
N ASN A 66 9.12 21.37 4.77
CA ASN A 66 9.44 21.47 6.19
C ASN A 66 10.31 20.30 6.66
N ARG A 67 10.87 19.52 5.73
CA ARG A 67 11.65 18.30 5.97
C ARG A 67 10.86 17.19 6.70
N VAL A 68 9.52 17.20 6.60
CA VAL A 68 8.68 16.15 7.15
C VAL A 68 8.58 14.99 6.14
N PRO A 69 8.92 13.76 6.53
CA PRO A 69 8.89 12.63 5.61
C PRO A 69 7.46 12.19 5.27
N PHE A 70 7.25 11.83 4.00
CA PHE A 70 5.99 11.27 3.49
C PHE A 70 6.25 10.25 2.37
N VAL A 71 5.30 9.35 2.15
CA VAL A 71 5.38 8.34 1.10
C VAL A 71 4.83 8.92 -0.20
N LYS A 72 5.72 9.20 -1.17
CA LYS A 72 5.32 9.78 -2.45
C LYS A 72 4.62 8.73 -3.31
N GLY A 73 3.43 9.08 -3.79
CA GLY A 73 2.63 8.20 -4.66
C GLY A 73 1.76 7.19 -3.90
N ALA A 74 1.73 7.23 -2.56
CA ALA A 74 0.76 6.48 -1.79
C ALA A 74 -0.66 6.95 -2.11
N THR A 75 -1.58 6.02 -2.28
CA THR A 75 -2.98 6.30 -2.57
C THR A 75 -3.65 6.91 -1.33
N GLU A 76 -4.31 8.05 -1.53
CA GLU A 76 -5.15 8.71 -0.52
C GLU A 76 -6.62 8.58 -0.96
N ARG A 77 -7.46 7.96 -0.13
CA ARG A 77 -8.92 7.88 -0.36
C ARG A 77 -9.65 8.83 0.57
N PHE A 78 -10.62 9.56 0.04
CA PHE A 78 -11.53 10.36 0.86
C PHE A 78 -12.55 9.45 1.52
N VAL A 79 -12.86 9.74 2.78
CA VAL A 79 -13.82 9.01 3.60
C VAL A 79 -14.70 9.99 4.36
N SER A 80 -15.97 9.64 4.51
CA SER A 80 -17.03 10.49 5.05
C SER A 80 -17.81 9.82 6.19
N SER A 81 -17.63 8.51 6.38
CA SER A 81 -18.23 7.78 7.49
C SER A 81 -17.27 6.74 8.09
N PRO A 82 -17.51 6.28 9.33
CA PRO A 82 -16.76 5.17 9.94
C PRO A 82 -16.74 3.91 9.07
N GLU A 83 -17.87 3.58 8.44
CA GLU A 83 -18.05 2.38 7.62
C GLU A 83 -17.11 2.39 6.41
N GLU A 84 -17.00 3.53 5.70
CA GLU A 84 -16.06 3.68 4.59
C GLU A 84 -14.59 3.47 5.03
N VAL A 85 -14.23 3.91 6.24
CA VAL A 85 -12.88 3.66 6.77
C VAL A 85 -12.64 2.17 7.03
N MET A 86 -13.64 1.48 7.55
CA MET A 86 -13.57 0.05 7.82
C MET A 86 -13.48 -0.76 6.52
N GLU A 87 -14.23 -0.39 5.48
CA GLU A 87 -14.13 -0.99 4.15
C GLU A 87 -12.72 -0.86 3.57
N VAL A 88 -12.09 0.32 3.71
CA VAL A 88 -10.71 0.55 3.26
C VAL A 88 -9.71 -0.32 4.04
N ILE A 89 -9.93 -0.54 5.34
CA ILE A 89 -9.11 -1.43 6.16
C ILE A 89 -9.26 -2.88 5.69
N ASP A 90 -10.49 -3.34 5.45
CA ASP A 90 -10.78 -4.71 5.03
C ASP A 90 -10.23 -5.01 3.63
N GLU A 91 -10.33 -4.06 2.70
CA GLU A 91 -9.67 -4.13 1.39
C GLU A 91 -8.15 -4.24 1.54
N GLY A 92 -7.53 -3.37 2.33
CA GLY A 92 -6.09 -3.38 2.53
C GLY A 92 -5.60 -4.69 3.16
N LYS A 93 -6.40 -5.28 4.06
CA LYS A 93 -6.14 -6.61 4.63
C LYS A 93 -6.25 -7.72 3.62
N ALA A 94 -7.29 -7.73 2.79
CA ALA A 94 -7.45 -8.72 1.74
C ALA A 94 -6.23 -8.70 0.80
N ASN A 95 -5.79 -7.50 0.42
CA ASN A 95 -4.61 -7.31 -0.41
C ASN A 95 -3.31 -7.75 0.30
N ARG A 96 -3.17 -7.47 1.60
CA ARG A 96 -2.06 -7.99 2.43
C ARG A 96 -2.07 -9.52 2.49
N HIS A 97 -3.24 -10.14 2.62
CA HIS A 97 -3.37 -11.60 2.68
C HIS A 97 -3.05 -12.28 1.34
N VAL A 98 -3.48 -11.70 0.22
CA VAL A 98 -3.15 -12.22 -1.12
C VAL A 98 -1.64 -12.14 -1.41
N ALA A 99 -0.98 -11.06 -0.98
CA ALA A 99 0.48 -10.93 -1.07
C ALA A 99 1.19 -12.03 -0.27
N VAL A 100 0.64 -12.36 0.91
CA VAL A 100 1.11 -13.46 1.76
C VAL A 100 0.91 -14.83 1.08
N THR A 101 -0.25 -15.12 0.48
CA THR A 101 -0.47 -16.42 -0.18
C THR A 101 0.40 -16.63 -1.42
N ASN A 102 0.77 -15.56 -2.13
CA ASN A 102 1.65 -15.64 -3.31
C ASN A 102 3.16 -15.66 -2.97
N MET A 103 3.57 -15.36 -1.73
CA MET A 103 4.98 -15.22 -1.33
C MET A 103 5.37 -15.89 0.00
N ASN A 104 4.66 -16.95 0.41
CA ASN A 104 4.70 -17.64 1.72
C ASN A 104 3.78 -17.02 2.78
N GLU A 105 3.04 -17.90 3.45
CA GLU A 105 2.20 -17.62 4.62
C GLU A 105 3.02 -16.88 5.69
N HIS A 106 2.74 -15.61 6.01
CA HIS A 106 2.94 -14.95 7.31
C HIS A 106 2.63 -13.44 7.25
N SER A 107 1.48 -13.03 7.80
CA SER A 107 1.13 -11.61 8.06
C SER A 107 1.99 -10.96 9.15
N SER A 108 2.74 -11.74 9.95
CA SER A 108 3.64 -11.27 11.02
C SER A 108 4.95 -10.65 10.52
N ARG A 109 5.16 -10.63 9.20
CA ARG A 109 6.46 -10.34 8.56
C ARG A 109 6.52 -9.02 7.79
N SER A 110 5.44 -8.26 7.76
CA SER A 110 5.43 -6.90 7.21
C SER A 110 4.96 -5.90 8.28
N HIS A 111 5.46 -4.67 8.21
CA HIS A 111 4.95 -3.57 9.04
C HIS A 111 3.82 -2.87 8.29
N SER A 112 2.65 -2.75 8.90
CA SER A 112 1.52 -2.04 8.32
C SER A 112 1.38 -0.66 8.92
N VAL A 113 1.14 0.33 8.06
CA VAL A 113 0.94 1.73 8.45
C VAL A 113 -0.38 2.20 7.86
N PHE A 114 -1.37 2.41 8.73
CA PHE A 114 -2.62 3.06 8.39
C PHE A 114 -2.55 4.53 8.81
N LEU A 115 -2.64 5.43 7.85
CA LEU A 115 -2.56 6.87 8.05
C LEU A 115 -3.94 7.49 7.88
N ILE A 116 -4.41 8.19 8.90
CA ILE A 116 -5.60 9.03 8.84
C ILE A 116 -5.15 10.48 8.86
N ASN A 117 -5.52 11.23 7.84
CA ASN A 117 -5.25 12.66 7.70
C ASN A 117 -6.57 13.42 7.81
N VAL A 118 -6.73 14.18 8.89
CA VAL A 118 -7.91 14.99 9.18
C VAL A 118 -7.55 16.44 8.94
N LYS A 119 -8.09 17.03 7.88
CA LYS A 119 -8.05 18.47 7.67
C LYS A 119 -9.35 19.08 8.14
N GLN A 120 -9.24 20.16 8.91
CA GLN A 120 -10.36 20.94 9.40
C GLN A 120 -10.24 22.36 8.87
N GLU A 121 -11.33 22.93 8.40
CA GLU A 121 -11.41 24.30 7.92
C GLU A 121 -12.58 25.00 8.60
N ASN A 122 -12.31 26.12 9.26
CA ASN A 122 -13.37 26.98 9.78
C ASN A 122 -13.82 27.91 8.66
N VAL A 123 -15.10 27.84 8.28
CA VAL A 123 -15.66 28.59 7.15
C VAL A 123 -15.69 30.10 7.43
N GLU A 124 -15.89 30.51 8.68
CA GLU A 124 -15.94 31.92 9.08
C GLU A 124 -14.55 32.56 9.17
N THR A 125 -13.62 31.89 9.86
CA THR A 125 -12.28 32.43 10.11
C THR A 125 -11.27 32.03 9.04
N GLN A 126 -11.65 31.16 8.11
CA GLN A 126 -10.77 30.58 7.07
C GLN A 126 -9.54 29.86 7.63
N LYS A 127 -9.58 29.52 8.93
CA LYS A 127 -8.45 28.89 9.63
C LYS A 127 -8.45 27.40 9.31
N LYS A 128 -7.31 26.89 8.84
CA LYS A 128 -7.13 25.49 8.50
C LYS A 128 -6.23 24.80 9.53
N LEU A 129 -6.66 23.64 10.01
CA LEU A 129 -5.90 22.75 10.87
C LEU A 129 -5.69 21.41 10.17
N SER A 130 -4.56 20.76 10.44
CA SER A 130 -4.18 19.49 9.78
C SER A 130 -3.63 18.49 10.79
N GLY A 131 -4.40 17.46 11.11
CA GLY A 131 -3.99 16.38 12.00
C GLY A 131 -3.63 15.12 11.22
N LYS A 132 -2.51 14.48 11.57
CA LYS A 132 -2.15 13.15 11.05
C LYS A 132 -2.08 12.16 12.19
N LEU A 133 -2.80 11.04 12.03
CA LEU A 133 -2.76 9.91 12.95
C LEU A 133 -2.17 8.70 12.24
N TYR A 134 -1.04 8.23 12.75
CA TYR A 134 -0.38 7.01 12.29
C TYR A 134 -0.76 5.85 13.21
N LEU A 135 -1.43 4.84 12.64
CA LEU A 135 -1.72 3.58 13.30
C LEU A 135 -0.80 2.53 12.70
N VAL A 136 0.20 2.14 13.48
CA VAL A 136 1.31 1.30 13.02
C VAL A 136 1.21 -0.07 13.70
N ASP A 137 1.12 -1.12 12.89
CA ASP A 137 1.18 -2.51 13.30
C ASP A 137 2.53 -3.09 12.87
N LEU A 138 3.45 -3.23 13.84
CA LEU A 138 4.81 -3.68 13.56
C LEU A 138 4.85 -5.20 13.41
N ALA A 139 5.74 -5.67 12.54
CA ALA A 139 6.12 -7.06 12.41
C ALA A 139 6.69 -7.62 13.73
N GLY A 140 6.70 -8.94 13.84
CA GLY A 140 7.21 -9.64 15.02
C GLY A 140 8.69 -9.36 15.30
N SER A 141 9.05 -9.24 16.58
CA SER A 141 10.41 -8.96 17.04
C SER A 141 11.23 -10.21 17.35
N GLU A 142 10.74 -11.39 16.93
CA GLU A 142 11.36 -12.66 17.25
C GLU A 142 12.74 -12.85 16.61
N LYS A 143 13.64 -13.51 17.36
CA LYS A 143 14.97 -13.85 16.86
C LYS A 143 14.88 -14.92 15.78
N VAL A 144 15.57 -14.63 14.66
CA VAL A 144 15.79 -15.55 13.53
C VAL A 144 16.31 -16.93 13.97
N SER A 145 17.09 -17.00 15.05
CA SER A 145 17.62 -18.27 15.56
C SER A 145 16.55 -19.22 16.13
N LYS A 146 15.35 -18.72 16.48
CA LYS A 146 14.24 -19.56 16.97
C LYS A 146 13.33 -20.07 15.85
N THR A 147 13.37 -19.46 14.67
CA THR A 147 12.44 -19.77 13.58
C THR A 147 12.91 -20.93 12.70
N GLY A 148 14.18 -21.35 12.81
CA GLY A 148 14.74 -22.43 11.99
C GLY A 148 14.72 -22.14 10.49
N ALA A 149 14.61 -20.85 10.11
CA ALA A 149 14.47 -20.43 8.72
C ALA A 149 15.78 -20.62 7.94
N GLU A 150 15.69 -21.20 6.74
CA GLU A 150 16.82 -21.40 5.82
C GLU A 150 16.55 -20.73 4.46
N GLY A 151 17.62 -20.46 3.70
CA GLY A 151 17.53 -19.92 2.34
C GLY A 151 16.85 -18.54 2.26
N ALA A 152 15.92 -18.37 1.32
CA ALA A 152 15.23 -17.10 1.07
C ALA A 152 14.43 -16.59 2.29
N VAL A 153 13.90 -17.50 3.11
CA VAL A 153 13.16 -17.18 4.35
C VAL A 153 14.08 -16.59 5.41
N LEU A 154 15.36 -16.99 5.42
CA LEU A 154 16.37 -16.43 6.32
C LEU A 154 16.68 -14.97 5.96
N ASP A 155 16.82 -14.67 4.67
CA ASP A 155 17.11 -13.31 4.20
C ASP A 155 15.92 -12.36 4.37
N GLU A 156 14.71 -12.87 4.24
CA GLU A 156 13.47 -12.17 4.62
C GLU A 156 13.47 -11.85 6.13
N ALA A 157 13.69 -12.86 6.99
CA ALA A 157 13.74 -12.69 8.44
C ALA A 157 14.83 -11.71 8.90
N LYS A 158 15.98 -11.65 8.21
CA LYS A 158 17.02 -10.64 8.44
C LYS A 158 16.54 -9.23 8.10
N ASN A 159 15.82 -9.03 6.99
CA ASN A 159 15.34 -7.71 6.59
C ASN A 159 14.25 -7.17 7.51
N ILE A 160 13.37 -8.03 8.01
CA ILE A 160 12.35 -7.65 9.01
C ILE A 160 13.06 -7.20 10.29
N ASN A 161 14.02 -8.00 10.77
CA ASN A 161 14.81 -7.65 11.93
C ASN A 161 15.67 -6.41 11.72
N LYS A 162 16.10 -6.10 10.48
CA LYS A 162 16.81 -4.86 10.17
C LYS A 162 15.96 -3.64 10.52
N SER A 163 14.73 -3.56 10.02
CA SER A 163 13.84 -2.42 10.30
C SER A 163 13.54 -2.22 11.80
N LEU A 164 13.32 -3.30 12.55
CA LEU A 164 13.13 -3.25 14.01
C LEU A 164 14.42 -2.93 14.77
N SER A 165 15.58 -3.40 14.29
CA SER A 165 16.88 -3.06 14.86
C SER A 165 17.20 -1.59 14.65
N SER A 166 16.94 -1.05 13.45
CA SER A 166 17.07 0.38 13.15
C SER A 166 16.17 1.21 14.05
N LEU A 167 14.93 0.77 14.28
CA LEU A 167 14.02 1.41 15.24
C LEU A 167 14.58 1.39 16.66
N GLY A 168 15.17 0.27 17.10
CA GLY A 168 15.86 0.16 18.38
C GLY A 168 17.07 1.08 18.52
N ASN A 169 17.83 1.27 17.44
CA ASN A 169 18.97 2.20 17.40
C ASN A 169 18.49 3.65 17.51
N VAL A 170 17.47 4.04 16.74
CA VAL A 170 16.85 5.37 16.82
C VAL A 170 16.38 5.68 18.24
N ILE A 171 15.67 4.74 18.87
CA ILE A 171 15.20 4.89 20.25
C ILE A 171 16.36 5.03 21.24
N SER A 172 17.42 4.26 21.06
CA SER A 172 18.61 4.34 21.93
C SER A 172 19.32 5.68 21.77
N SER A 173 19.57 6.12 20.53
CA SER A 173 20.17 7.43 20.24
C SER A 173 19.36 8.58 20.82
N LEU A 174 18.02 8.53 20.72
CA LEU A 174 17.13 9.53 21.31
C LEU A 174 17.13 9.50 22.84
N ALA A 175 17.13 8.31 23.44
CA ALA A 175 17.19 8.15 24.90
C ALA A 175 18.51 8.66 25.47
N ASP A 176 19.61 8.48 24.74
CA ASP A 176 20.95 8.92 25.11
C ASP A 176 21.20 10.42 24.82
N GLY A 177 20.25 11.11 24.18
CA GLY A 177 20.38 12.53 23.83
C GLY A 177 21.44 12.79 22.75
N SER A 178 21.65 11.85 21.84
CA SER A 178 22.61 11.98 20.74
C SER A 178 22.18 13.06 19.74
N ASN A 179 23.14 13.88 19.26
CA ASN A 179 22.88 14.94 18.28
C ASN A 179 22.46 14.41 16.91
N HIS A 180 22.95 13.23 16.50
CA HIS A 180 22.58 12.58 15.24
C HIS A 180 21.80 11.30 15.52
N VAL A 181 20.59 11.22 14.98
CA VAL A 181 19.69 10.07 15.12
C VAL A 181 19.54 9.36 13.76
N PRO A 182 19.79 8.05 13.68
CA PRO A 182 19.90 7.33 12.40
C PRO A 182 18.53 6.96 11.79
N TYR A 183 17.65 7.94 11.57
CA TYR A 183 16.32 7.68 10.98
C TYR A 183 16.39 7.07 9.57
N ARG A 184 17.49 7.30 8.84
CA ARG A 184 17.66 6.86 7.45
C ARG A 184 18.00 5.37 7.29
N ASP A 185 18.29 4.66 8.38
CA ASP A 185 18.71 3.25 8.35
C ASP A 185 17.60 2.28 7.92
N SER A 186 16.33 2.71 7.98
CA SER A 186 15.19 1.97 7.44
C SER A 186 14.09 2.90 6.94
N LYS A 187 13.27 2.44 5.98
CA LYS A 187 12.10 3.22 5.55
C LYS A 187 11.08 3.42 6.68
N LEU A 188 10.95 2.45 7.58
CA LEU A 188 10.09 2.54 8.76
C LEU A 188 10.49 3.72 9.66
N THR A 189 11.76 3.80 10.04
CA THR A 189 12.27 4.89 10.90
C THR A 189 12.22 6.26 10.23
N ARG A 190 12.32 6.32 8.90
CA ARG A 190 12.08 7.57 8.15
C ARG A 190 10.62 8.00 8.23
N ILE A 191 9.67 7.10 8.01
CA ILE A 191 8.24 7.42 8.09
C ILE A 191 7.85 7.84 9.52
N LEU A 192 8.42 7.19 10.52
CA LEU A 192 8.14 7.45 11.94
C LEU A 192 9.02 8.55 12.57
N GLN A 193 9.82 9.25 11.79
CA GLN A 193 10.74 10.26 12.30
C GLN A 193 10.01 11.35 13.09
N GLU A 194 8.86 11.81 12.63
CA GLU A 194 8.06 12.80 13.37
C GLU A 194 7.46 12.21 14.66
N SER A 195 7.15 10.91 14.65
CA SER A 195 6.62 10.18 15.81
C SER A 195 7.65 9.99 16.93
N LEU A 196 8.94 9.99 16.64
CA LEU A 196 10.00 9.72 17.60
C LEU A 196 10.93 10.94 17.70
N GLY A 197 10.75 11.78 18.71
CA GLY A 197 11.55 13.01 18.90
C GLY A 197 11.09 14.22 18.08
N GLY A 198 9.98 14.12 17.35
CA GLY A 198 9.43 15.20 16.52
C GLY A 198 8.10 15.79 17.02
N ASN A 199 7.32 16.33 16.07
CA ASN A 199 6.01 16.94 16.31
C ASN A 199 4.87 15.91 16.30
N ALA A 200 4.83 15.04 17.31
CA ALA A 200 3.79 14.03 17.41
C ALA A 200 3.48 13.67 18.87
N ARG A 201 2.21 13.37 19.13
CA ARG A 201 1.79 12.67 20.35
C ARG A 201 1.90 11.18 20.11
N THR A 202 2.90 10.55 20.70
CA THR A 202 3.23 9.15 20.41
C THR A 202 2.92 8.26 21.59
N THR A 203 2.13 7.22 21.34
CA THR A 203 1.87 6.14 22.29
C THR A 203 2.43 4.84 21.73
N MET A 204 3.22 4.15 22.53
CA MET A 204 3.78 2.84 22.17
C MET A 204 3.13 1.77 23.03
N ILE A 205 2.57 0.75 22.40
CA ILE A 205 1.95 -0.39 23.06
C ILE A 205 2.87 -1.59 22.85
N ILE A 206 3.44 -2.07 23.95
CA ILE A 206 4.31 -3.24 23.93
C ILE A 206 3.53 -4.50 24.32
N CYS A 207 3.49 -5.48 23.42
CA CYS A 207 2.81 -6.75 23.64
C CYS A 207 3.82 -7.80 24.13
N CYS A 208 3.55 -8.43 25.27
CA CYS A 208 4.44 -9.41 25.89
C CYS A 208 3.70 -10.72 26.14
N SER A 209 4.40 -11.86 25.96
CA SER A 209 3.85 -13.17 26.30
C SER A 209 4.18 -13.52 27.75
N PRO A 210 3.22 -14.04 28.55
CA PRO A 210 3.50 -14.51 29.90
C PRO A 210 4.15 -15.91 29.94
N ALA A 211 4.29 -16.58 28.79
CA ALA A 211 4.83 -17.92 28.72
C ALA A 211 6.35 -17.93 28.97
N SER A 212 6.83 -18.89 29.77
CA SER A 212 8.25 -19.04 30.10
C SER A 212 9.14 -19.27 28.86
N TYR A 213 8.60 -19.91 27.81
CA TYR A 213 9.30 -20.09 26.52
C TYR A 213 9.69 -18.75 25.85
N ASN A 214 8.92 -17.69 26.12
CA ASN A 214 9.11 -16.37 25.54
C ASN A 214 9.83 -15.39 26.48
N ASP A 215 10.37 -15.84 27.62
CA ASP A 215 11.01 -14.99 28.63
C ASP A 215 12.06 -14.04 28.03
N SER A 216 12.92 -14.55 27.15
CA SER A 216 13.96 -13.74 26.49
C SER A 216 13.41 -12.61 25.62
N GLU A 217 12.33 -12.88 24.89
CA GLU A 217 11.71 -11.90 23.98
C GLU A 217 10.92 -10.87 24.79
N THR A 218 10.12 -11.33 25.76
CA THR A 218 9.40 -10.48 26.69
C THR A 218 10.34 -9.51 27.42
N LYS A 219 11.47 -9.99 27.94
CA LYS A 219 12.48 -9.13 28.56
C LYS A 219 13.04 -8.10 27.58
N SER A 220 13.34 -8.49 26.34
CA SER A 220 13.87 -7.58 25.32
C SER A 220 12.86 -6.48 24.97
N THR A 221 11.59 -6.84 24.80
CA THR A 221 10.47 -5.92 24.55
C THR A 221 10.25 -4.93 25.71
N LEU A 222 10.34 -5.39 26.96
CA LEU A 222 10.25 -4.52 28.14
C LEU A 222 11.41 -3.52 28.20
N MET A 223 12.64 -3.96 27.95
CA MET A 223 13.82 -3.08 27.93
C MET A 223 13.76 -2.07 26.77
N PHE A 224 13.16 -2.45 25.65
CA PHE A 224 12.87 -1.54 24.54
C PHE A 224 11.86 -0.47 24.96
N GLY A 225 10.73 -0.86 25.55
CA GLY A 225 9.71 0.07 26.05
C GLY A 225 10.23 1.00 27.15
N GLN A 226 11.09 0.51 28.05
CA GLN A 226 11.72 1.32 29.09
C GLN A 226 12.57 2.46 28.50
N ARG A 227 13.34 2.19 27.43
CA ARG A 227 14.11 3.21 26.71
C ARG A 227 13.19 4.16 25.92
N ALA A 228 12.21 3.63 25.22
CA ALA A 228 11.26 4.45 24.46
C ALA A 228 10.53 5.47 25.35
N LYS A 229 10.24 5.12 26.60
CA LYS A 229 9.59 6.00 27.59
C LYS A 229 10.38 7.28 27.91
N THR A 230 11.70 7.31 27.72
CA THR A 230 12.52 8.48 28.05
C THR A 230 12.60 9.51 26.92
N ILE A 231 12.11 9.17 25.72
CA ILE A 231 12.09 10.05 24.55
C ILE A 231 11.14 11.22 24.80
N LYS A 232 11.58 12.44 24.45
CA LYS A 232 10.77 13.66 24.53
C LYS A 232 10.39 14.12 23.12
N ASN A 233 9.10 14.34 22.90
CA ASN A 233 8.58 14.93 21.67
C ASN A 233 8.20 16.40 21.91
N THR A 234 8.33 17.23 20.88
CA THR A 234 7.96 18.65 20.90
C THR A 234 6.69 18.84 20.08
N VAL A 235 5.54 18.85 20.75
CA VAL A 235 4.23 18.86 20.10
C VAL A 235 3.72 20.29 19.89
N ILE A 236 3.41 20.64 18.65
CA ILE A 236 2.89 21.93 18.20
C ILE A 236 1.64 21.68 17.36
N VAL A 237 0.62 22.53 17.51
CA VAL A 237 -0.61 22.44 16.71
C VAL A 237 -0.30 22.83 15.27
N ASN A 238 -0.66 21.95 14.33
CA ASN A 238 -0.48 22.14 12.90
C ASN A 238 -1.57 23.08 12.35
N GLU A 239 -1.24 24.37 12.26
CA GLU A 239 -2.10 25.42 11.71
C GLU A 239 -1.61 25.84 10.32
N GLU A 240 -2.43 25.64 9.29
CA GLU A 240 -2.22 26.18 7.95
C GLU A 240 -2.83 27.60 7.92
N LEU A 241 -1.98 28.62 8.04
CA LEU A 241 -2.41 30.03 7.99
C LEU A 241 -2.70 30.45 6.54
N THR A 242 -3.72 31.28 6.37
CA THR A 242 -4.04 31.88 5.07
C THR A 242 -2.96 32.86 4.62
N ALA A 243 -2.87 33.13 3.31
CA ALA A 243 -1.91 34.11 2.77
C ALA A 243 -2.11 35.51 3.37
N GLU A 244 -3.36 35.89 3.67
CA GLU A 244 -3.68 37.16 4.31
C GLU A 244 -3.27 37.20 5.79
N GLU A 245 -3.45 36.11 6.53
CA GLU A 245 -2.97 36.02 7.91
C GLU A 245 -1.45 35.96 8.00
N TRP A 246 -0.79 35.26 7.06
CA TRP A 246 0.65 35.30 6.90
C TRP A 246 1.12 36.73 6.64
N LYS A 247 0.47 37.45 5.73
CA LYS A 247 0.78 38.85 5.43
C LYS A 247 0.58 39.75 6.66
N ARG A 248 -0.53 39.58 7.40
CA ARG A 248 -0.82 40.37 8.60
C ARG A 248 0.18 40.09 9.74
N ARG A 249 0.52 38.82 10.00
CA ARG A 249 1.54 38.46 10.99
C ARG A 249 2.91 38.97 10.57
N TYR A 250 3.26 38.84 9.30
CA TYR A 250 4.51 39.37 8.75
C TYR A 250 4.59 40.88 8.87
N GLU A 251 3.53 41.63 8.54
CA GLU A 251 3.50 43.09 8.68
C GLU A 251 3.64 43.52 10.14
N LYS A 252 2.93 42.85 11.06
CA LYS A 252 3.02 43.13 12.50
C LYS A 252 4.42 42.84 13.06
N GLU A 253 5.02 41.72 12.66
CA GLU A 253 6.38 41.38 13.11
C GLU A 253 7.43 42.26 12.42
N LYS A 254 7.21 42.67 11.15
CA LYS A 254 8.05 43.62 10.43
C LYS A 254 8.03 45.00 11.09
N GLU A 255 6.85 45.47 11.51
CA GLU A 255 6.68 46.74 12.23
C GLU A 255 7.33 46.68 13.61
N LYS A 256 7.13 45.58 14.34
CA LYS A 256 7.81 45.33 15.62
C LYS A 256 9.33 45.27 15.46
N SER A 257 9.82 44.59 14.43
CA SER A 257 11.25 44.48 14.10
C SER A 257 11.83 45.82 13.67
N ALA A 258 11.10 46.63 12.90
CA ALA A 258 11.49 48.00 12.55
C ALA A 258 11.54 48.92 13.77
N ARG A 259 10.55 48.81 14.68
CA ARG A 259 10.52 49.54 15.94
C ARG A 259 11.70 49.17 16.85
N LEU A 260 11.99 47.87 16.98
CA LEU A 260 13.12 47.39 17.76
C LEU A 260 14.44 47.85 17.14
N ARG A 261 14.62 47.77 15.81
CA ARG A 261 15.79 48.32 15.13
C ARG A 261 15.95 49.82 15.37
N GLY A 262 14.89 50.61 15.27
CA GLY A 262 14.94 52.05 15.56
C GLY A 262 15.19 52.39 17.03
N ILE A 263 14.92 51.47 17.95
CA ILE A 263 15.33 51.59 19.36
C ILE A 263 16.82 51.28 19.50
N VAL A 264 17.29 50.20 18.88
CA VAL A 264 18.72 49.82 18.87
C VAL A 264 19.57 50.93 18.24
N GLU A 265 19.18 51.49 17.09
CA GLU A 265 19.90 52.59 16.45
C GLU A 265 19.99 53.84 17.33
N ARG A 266 18.94 54.15 18.11
CA ARG A 266 18.98 55.26 19.06
C ARG A 266 19.95 54.99 20.21
N TYR A 267 19.93 53.77 20.76
CA TYR A 267 20.89 53.36 21.79
C TYR A 267 22.33 53.32 21.26
N GLU A 268 22.56 52.88 20.02
CA GLU A 268 23.88 52.87 19.39
C GLU A 268 24.41 54.29 19.13
N ALA A 269 23.54 55.20 18.66
CA ALA A 269 23.90 56.61 18.44
C ALA A 269 24.22 57.32 19.76
N GLU A 270 23.47 57.01 20.81
CA GLU A 270 23.73 57.47 22.17
C GLU A 270 25.08 56.94 22.65
N LEU A 271 25.31 55.61 22.62
CA LEU A 271 26.58 54.97 22.98
C LEU A 271 27.77 55.53 22.20
N ALA A 272 27.60 55.88 20.93
CA ALA A 272 28.65 56.49 20.11
C ALA A 272 29.03 57.90 20.58
N ARG A 273 28.07 58.69 21.10
CA ARG A 273 28.36 60.01 21.72
C ARG A 273 29.11 59.84 23.04
N TRP A 274 28.65 58.92 23.89
CA TRP A 274 29.35 58.58 25.13
C TRP A 274 30.79 58.11 24.87
N ARG A 275 31.00 57.23 23.88
CA ARG A 275 32.35 56.74 23.49
C ARG A 275 33.26 57.83 22.90
N LYS A 276 32.71 58.95 22.40
CA LYS A 276 33.48 60.11 21.93
C LYS A 276 33.83 61.10 23.06
N GLY A 277 33.30 60.89 24.27
CA GLY A 277 33.54 61.75 25.44
C GLY A 277 32.52 62.88 25.61
N ASP A 278 31.44 62.88 24.83
CA ASP A 278 30.34 63.84 24.98
C ASP A 278 29.29 63.29 25.96
N SER A 279 28.83 64.12 26.92
CA SER A 279 27.72 63.76 27.81
C SER A 279 26.37 64.01 27.14
N VAL A 280 25.45 63.04 27.19
CA VAL A 280 24.08 63.22 26.70
C VAL A 280 23.20 63.76 27.85
N PRO A 281 22.56 64.93 27.73
CA PRO A 281 21.69 65.50 28.77
C PRO A 281 20.52 64.57 29.10
N GLU A 282 20.07 64.51 30.36
CA GLU A 282 18.99 63.61 30.83
C GLU A 282 17.68 63.74 30.03
N GLY A 283 17.40 64.89 29.42
CA GLY A 283 16.24 65.10 28.55
C GLY A 283 16.37 64.53 27.12
N GLU A 284 17.58 64.19 26.69
CA GLU A 284 17.89 63.58 25.38
C GLU A 284 18.24 62.09 25.46
N GLN A 285 18.39 61.55 26.67
CA GLN A 285 18.70 60.13 26.89
C GLN A 285 17.50 59.26 26.51
N THR A 286 17.77 58.14 25.84
CA THR A 286 16.71 57.22 25.37
C THR A 286 16.12 56.47 26.57
N SER A 287 15.06 57.03 27.15
CA SER A 287 14.46 56.50 28.38
C SER A 287 13.88 55.09 28.18
N THR A 288 14.21 54.17 29.09
CA THR A 288 13.68 52.79 29.16
C THR A 288 12.16 52.74 29.32
N HIS A 289 11.53 53.86 29.71
CA HIS A 289 10.09 53.98 29.87
C HIS A 289 9.30 53.85 28.55
N ASP A 290 9.92 54.07 27.38
CA ASP A 290 9.29 53.84 26.08
C ASP A 290 9.17 52.34 25.72
N VAL A 291 9.97 51.48 26.36
CA VAL A 291 9.97 50.02 26.15
C VAL A 291 8.94 49.31 27.05
N MET A 292 8.54 49.94 28.17
CA MET A 292 7.88 49.25 29.30
C MET A 292 6.37 49.48 29.46
N LYS A 293 5.69 50.16 28.51
CA LYS A 293 4.23 50.45 28.56
C LYS A 293 3.28 49.24 28.36
N THR A 294 3.67 48.03 28.75
CA THR A 294 2.79 46.84 28.77
C THR A 294 2.59 46.19 30.14
N SER A 295 2.94 46.87 31.23
CA SER A 295 2.67 46.36 32.59
C SER A 295 2.42 47.49 33.59
N SER A 296 1.39 47.29 34.41
CA SER A 296 0.61 48.29 35.16
C SER A 296 1.15 48.74 36.52
N SER A 297 0.88 50.02 36.85
CA SER A 297 0.50 50.63 38.15
C SER A 297 1.47 50.73 39.35
N MET A 298 1.85 51.98 39.71
CA MET A 298 1.62 52.69 41.01
C MET A 298 2.44 54.02 41.03
N GLN A 299 1.81 55.21 41.06
CA GLN A 299 1.50 56.11 42.21
C GLN A 299 2.73 56.64 43.00
N ASN A 300 2.87 57.89 43.48
CA ASN A 300 2.36 59.26 43.19
C ASN A 300 3.04 60.25 44.21
N LEU A 301 3.41 61.48 43.77
CA LEU A 301 3.49 62.78 44.54
C LEU A 301 4.63 63.08 45.57
N PRO A 302 4.90 64.36 45.97
CA PRO A 302 5.12 65.59 45.18
C PRO A 302 6.23 66.55 45.74
N ALA A 303 6.45 67.66 45.02
CA ALA A 303 7.37 68.78 45.23
C ALA A 303 7.11 69.70 46.45
N VAL A 304 8.04 70.63 46.77
CA VAL A 304 7.88 72.11 46.64
C VAL A 304 9.16 72.89 46.99
N ALA A 305 9.29 73.99 46.25
CA ALA A 305 10.33 75.02 46.15
C ALA A 305 10.49 76.04 47.31
N ASN A 306 11.67 76.69 47.31
CA ASN A 306 11.91 78.16 47.20
C ASN A 306 12.33 79.06 48.40
N ILE A 307 13.36 79.88 48.11
CA ILE A 307 13.56 81.35 48.36
C ILE A 307 14.58 81.86 49.43
N VAL A 308 15.72 82.38 48.90
CA VAL A 308 16.32 83.75 49.05
C VAL A 308 17.45 84.06 50.07
N ASN A 309 18.65 84.26 49.48
CA ASN A 309 19.65 85.36 49.58
C ASN A 309 20.48 85.73 50.84
N THR A 310 21.81 85.63 50.62
CA THR A 310 22.88 86.67 50.73
C THR A 310 23.82 86.70 51.96
N ALA A 311 25.09 86.35 51.64
CA ALA A 311 26.41 86.84 52.10
C ALA A 311 26.98 86.55 53.52
N VAL A 312 27.87 85.53 53.59
CA VAL A 312 29.35 85.60 53.83
C VAL A 312 29.83 86.53 54.98
N SER A 313 30.60 86.16 56.01
CA SER A 313 31.27 84.91 56.43
C SER A 313 31.71 85.04 57.89
N THR A 314 31.52 83.98 58.69
CA THR A 314 32.42 83.50 59.77
C THR A 314 31.95 82.08 60.08
N VAL A 315 32.80 81.05 59.92
CA VAL A 315 32.37 79.63 59.92
C VAL A 315 31.82 79.22 61.29
N SER A 316 30.50 79.36 61.45
CA SER A 316 29.69 78.85 62.56
C SER A 316 29.67 77.32 62.54
N ASN A 317 29.37 76.68 63.68
CA ASN A 317 29.07 75.24 63.75
C ASN A 317 28.02 74.80 62.71
N ASP A 318 27.14 75.72 62.28
CA ASP A 318 26.16 75.50 61.22
C ASP A 318 26.78 75.30 59.84
N GLU A 319 27.88 75.99 59.52
CA GLU A 319 28.59 75.79 58.26
C GLU A 319 29.28 74.43 58.23
N ARG A 320 29.84 73.99 59.37
CA ARG A 320 30.47 72.66 59.50
C ARG A 320 29.47 71.53 59.31
N GLN A 321 28.25 71.66 59.83
CA GLN A 321 27.16 70.71 59.58
C GLN A 321 26.71 70.71 58.11
N ARG A 322 26.69 71.88 57.45
CA ARG A 322 26.42 71.96 56.00
C ARG A 322 27.48 71.23 55.20
N TRP A 323 28.76 71.40 55.52
CA TRP A 323 29.86 70.68 54.85
C TRP A 323 29.80 69.17 55.07
N GLU A 324 29.41 68.71 56.26
CA GLU A 324 29.20 67.27 56.52
C GLU A 324 27.98 66.71 55.78
N ALA A 325 26.89 67.46 55.71
CA ALA A 325 25.72 67.09 54.92
C ALA A 325 26.03 67.05 53.41
N GLU A 326 26.80 68.03 52.90
CA GLU A 326 27.26 68.08 51.51
C GLU A 326 28.18 66.90 51.19
N LYS A 327 29.12 66.57 52.09
CA LYS A 327 29.99 65.40 51.98
C LYS A 327 29.17 64.10 51.91
N ASN A 328 28.20 63.92 52.78
CA ASN A 328 27.35 62.71 52.77
C ASN A 328 26.48 62.64 51.51
N ASN A 329 25.99 63.78 51.01
CA ASN A 329 25.27 63.85 49.74
C ASN A 329 26.17 63.46 48.56
N LEU A 330 27.42 63.93 48.53
CA LEU A 330 28.40 63.56 47.50
C LEU A 330 28.77 62.08 47.53
N TYR A 331 28.88 61.46 48.73
CA TYR A 331 29.09 60.01 48.81
C TYR A 331 27.89 59.22 48.30
N MET A 332 26.67 59.66 48.63
CA MET A 332 25.45 59.01 48.13
C MET A 332 25.34 59.12 46.61
N GLN A 333 25.69 60.29 46.03
CA GLN A 333 25.75 60.45 44.58
C GLN A 333 26.84 59.58 43.93
N LEU A 334 27.94 59.31 44.63
CA LEU A 334 29.00 58.44 44.12
C LEU A 334 28.54 56.97 44.09
N ASP A 335 27.87 56.51 45.16
CA ASP A 335 27.28 55.17 45.22
C ASP A 335 26.20 54.99 44.14
N ASP A 336 25.31 55.98 43.95
CA ASP A 336 24.31 55.96 42.88
C ASP A 336 24.94 55.88 41.48
N LYS A 337 26.09 56.55 41.28
CA LYS A 337 26.83 56.50 40.02
C LYS A 337 27.56 55.18 39.81
N ASP A 338 28.10 54.57 40.87
CA ASP A 338 28.72 53.25 40.80
C ASP A 338 27.67 52.15 40.48
N ASP A 339 26.46 52.24 41.05
CA ASP A 339 25.35 51.36 40.73
C ASP A 339 24.90 51.52 39.27
N GLU A 340 24.83 52.76 38.76
CA GLU A 340 24.53 53.03 37.35
C GLU A 340 25.60 52.46 36.41
N ILE A 341 26.89 52.62 36.74
CA ILE A 341 28.00 52.04 35.96
C ILE A 341 27.89 50.51 35.93
N ASN A 342 27.58 49.89 37.07
CA ASN A 342 27.44 48.43 37.15
C ASN A 342 26.27 47.92 36.31
N ASN A 343 25.13 48.63 36.33
CA ASN A 343 23.98 48.32 35.48
C ASN A 343 24.32 48.46 33.99
N GLN A 344 25.07 49.50 33.61
CA GLN A 344 25.51 49.69 32.22
C GLN A 344 26.51 48.62 31.78
N CYS A 345 27.44 48.19 32.65
CA CYS A 345 28.35 47.09 32.37
C CYS A 345 27.60 45.77 32.12
N GLN A 346 26.61 45.44 32.96
CA GLN A 346 25.78 44.24 32.76
C GLN A 346 24.95 44.30 31.48
N LEU A 347 24.44 45.48 31.11
CA LEU A 347 23.72 45.66 29.85
C LEU A 347 24.65 45.47 28.65
N ALA A 348 25.88 46.00 28.72
CA ALA A 348 26.87 45.85 27.67
C ALA A 348 27.30 44.40 27.47
N GLU A 349 27.47 43.62 28.55
CA GLU A 349 27.76 42.18 28.48
C GLU A 349 26.61 41.41 27.81
N LYS A 350 25.35 41.69 28.18
CA LYS A 350 24.18 41.08 27.54
C LYS A 350 24.07 41.40 26.05
N LEU A 351 24.36 42.64 25.65
CA LEU A 351 24.37 43.03 24.25
C LEU A 351 25.48 42.35 23.45
N ASN A 352 26.66 42.18 24.04
CA ASN A 352 27.76 41.43 23.42
C ASN A 352 27.39 39.95 23.23
N GLU A 353 26.74 39.33 24.21
CA GLU A 353 26.27 37.94 24.12
C GLU A 353 25.23 37.79 22.98
N GLN A 354 24.25 38.69 22.91
CA GLN A 354 23.26 38.71 21.82
C GLN A 354 23.88 38.92 20.44
N MET A 355 24.91 39.76 20.33
CA MET A 355 25.62 39.99 19.07
C MET A 355 26.37 38.72 18.62
N LEU A 356 27.01 38.02 19.57
CA LEU A 356 27.73 36.77 19.29
C LEU A 356 26.77 35.67 18.81
N GLU A 357 25.60 35.55 19.45
CA GLU A 357 24.54 34.63 19.02
C GLU A 357 24.05 34.94 17.60
N GLN A 358 23.88 36.23 17.26
CA GLN A 358 23.47 36.63 15.91
C GLN A 358 24.54 36.35 14.85
N GLU A 359 25.82 36.59 15.17
CA GLU A 359 26.93 36.26 14.28
C GLU A 359 27.02 34.75 14.01
N GLU A 360 26.83 33.93 15.05
CA GLU A 360 26.80 32.48 14.92
C GLU A 360 25.60 32.01 14.07
N LEU A 361 24.42 32.61 14.26
CA LEU A 361 23.23 32.32 13.46
C LEU A 361 23.43 32.67 11.97
N ILE A 362 24.07 33.82 11.68
CA ILE A 362 24.40 34.22 10.30
C ILE A 362 25.42 33.26 9.69
N ALA A 363 26.43 32.85 10.45
CA ALA A 363 27.42 31.88 9.99
C ALA A 363 26.78 30.51 9.70
N ALA A 364 25.86 30.05 10.55
CA ALA A 364 25.10 28.82 10.36
C ALA A 364 24.24 28.89 9.10
N THR A 365 23.46 29.96 8.92
CA THR A 365 22.60 30.14 7.73
C THR A 365 23.40 30.24 6.43
N ARG A 366 24.60 30.83 6.44
CA ARG A 366 25.49 30.81 5.28
C ARG A 366 25.97 29.41 4.91
N ARG A 367 26.39 28.61 5.90
CA ARG A 367 26.77 27.21 5.66
C ARG A 367 25.59 26.40 5.12
N ASP A 368 24.39 26.62 5.67
CA ASP A 368 23.18 25.95 5.19
C ASP A 368 22.84 26.33 3.75
N PHE A 369 23.02 27.60 3.37
CA PHE A 369 22.82 28.06 2.00
C PHE A 369 23.82 27.42 1.03
N GLU A 370 25.11 27.35 1.40
CA GLU A 370 26.14 26.69 0.60
C GLU A 370 25.85 25.19 0.43
N ASN A 371 25.44 24.51 1.51
CA ASN A 371 25.04 23.10 1.48
C ASN A 371 23.82 22.89 0.57
N LEU A 372 22.82 23.77 0.67
CA LEU A 372 21.61 23.69 -0.17
C LEU A 372 21.94 23.93 -1.65
N GLN A 373 22.86 24.84 -1.95
CA GLN A 373 23.31 25.10 -3.31
C GLN A 373 24.08 23.90 -3.89
N ALA A 374 24.91 23.24 -3.09
CA ALA A 374 25.59 22.01 -3.48
C ALA A 374 24.61 20.84 -3.71
N GLU A 375 23.60 20.68 -2.84
CA GLU A 375 22.56 19.66 -2.99
C GLU A 375 21.72 19.92 -4.25
N MET A 376 21.37 21.19 -4.53
CA MET A 376 20.65 21.56 -5.75
C MET A 376 21.46 21.21 -7.01
N ALA A 377 22.77 21.47 -7.01
CA ALA A 377 23.65 21.07 -8.11
C ALA A 377 23.73 19.55 -8.27
N ARG A 378 23.79 18.79 -7.16
CA ARG A 378 23.79 17.32 -7.19
C ARG A 378 22.49 16.76 -7.76
N ILE A 379 21.33 17.27 -7.30
CA ILE A 379 20.01 16.85 -7.80
C ILE A 379 19.86 17.19 -9.29
N GLN A 380 20.38 18.33 -9.73
CA GLN A 380 20.36 18.71 -11.15
C GLN A 380 21.15 17.69 -11.99
N ALA A 381 22.34 17.29 -11.53
CA ALA A 381 23.16 16.28 -12.21
C ALA A 381 22.51 14.89 -12.22
N GLU A 382 21.92 14.46 -11.10
CA GLU A 382 21.17 13.20 -11.01
C GLU A 382 19.95 13.20 -11.97
N ASN A 383 19.24 14.32 -12.07
CA ASN A 383 18.10 14.47 -12.98
C ASN A 383 18.53 14.40 -14.46
N ASP A 384 19.66 15.03 -14.81
CA ASP A 384 20.18 14.95 -16.18
C ASP A 384 20.69 13.53 -16.52
N SER A 385 21.34 12.84 -15.58
CA SER A 385 21.70 11.42 -15.74
C SER A 385 20.46 10.53 -15.94
N ALA A 386 19.40 10.73 -15.14
CA ALA A 386 18.17 9.98 -15.27
C ALA A 386 17.45 10.24 -16.60
N LYS A 387 17.52 11.47 -17.15
CA LYS A 387 16.99 11.76 -18.50
C LYS A 387 17.73 10.99 -19.58
N ASP A 388 19.05 10.82 -19.44
CA ASP A 388 19.83 10.06 -20.42
C ASP A 388 19.53 8.56 -20.33
N GLU A 389 19.36 8.00 -19.13
CA GLU A 389 18.86 6.61 -18.95
C GLU A 389 17.47 6.42 -19.59
N VAL A 390 16.55 7.37 -19.41
CA VAL A 390 15.22 7.31 -20.04
C VAL A 390 15.31 7.33 -21.56
N LYS A 391 16.24 8.11 -22.15
CA LYS A 391 16.46 8.11 -23.60
C LYS A 391 16.98 6.75 -24.07
N GLU A 392 17.91 6.14 -23.35
CA GLU A 392 18.44 4.80 -23.70
C GLU A 392 17.33 3.74 -23.67
N VAL A 393 16.46 3.76 -22.66
CA VAL A 393 15.32 2.84 -22.58
C VAL A 393 14.34 3.06 -23.73
N LEU A 394 14.05 4.32 -24.08
CA LEU A 394 13.18 4.63 -25.23
C LEU A 394 13.76 4.10 -26.54
N THR A 395 15.07 4.28 -26.77
CA THR A 395 15.73 3.71 -27.97
C THR A 395 15.68 2.19 -28.00
N ALA A 396 15.87 1.52 -26.86
CA ALA A 396 15.77 0.06 -26.78
C ALA A 396 14.34 -0.45 -27.04
N LEU A 397 13.31 0.30 -26.61
CA LEU A 397 11.91 -0.03 -26.88
C LEU A 397 11.57 0.15 -28.37
N GLU A 398 12.09 1.18 -29.02
CA GLU A 398 11.95 1.38 -30.47
C GLU A 398 12.59 0.23 -31.25
N GLU A 399 13.81 -0.20 -30.88
CA GLU A 399 14.47 -1.36 -31.50
C GLU A 399 13.69 -2.66 -31.28
N LEU A 400 13.11 -2.86 -30.09
CA LEU A 400 12.31 -4.05 -29.79
C LEU A 400 11.01 -4.06 -30.62
N ALA A 401 10.37 -2.91 -30.81
CA ALA A 401 9.18 -2.78 -31.65
C ALA A 401 9.48 -3.13 -33.11
N VAL A 402 10.60 -2.63 -33.66
CA VAL A 402 11.02 -2.97 -35.03
C VAL A 402 11.32 -4.46 -35.17
N ASN A 403 12.00 -5.07 -34.18
CA ASN A 403 12.27 -6.51 -34.17
C ASN A 403 11.00 -7.35 -34.09
N TYR A 404 10.01 -6.92 -33.30
CA TYR A 404 8.71 -7.59 -33.20
C TYR A 404 7.97 -7.58 -34.54
N ASP A 405 7.91 -6.43 -35.21
CA ASP A 405 7.27 -6.32 -36.52
C ASP A 405 7.96 -7.20 -37.57
N GLN A 406 9.29 -7.22 -37.58
CA GLN A 406 10.06 -8.08 -38.48
C GLN A 406 9.79 -9.58 -38.22
N LYS A 407 9.75 -10.01 -36.96
CA LYS A 407 9.43 -11.40 -36.61
C LYS A 407 8.00 -11.78 -36.91
N SER A 408 7.05 -10.87 -36.69
CA SER A 408 5.65 -11.05 -37.05
C SER A 408 5.49 -11.27 -38.56
N GLN A 409 6.21 -10.49 -39.37
CA GLN A 409 6.20 -10.63 -40.83
C GLN A 409 6.84 -11.95 -41.29
N GLU A 410 7.93 -12.39 -40.66
CA GLU A 410 8.58 -13.68 -40.94
C GLU A 410 7.65 -14.87 -40.60
N VAL A 411 6.94 -14.81 -39.47
CA VAL A 411 5.94 -15.83 -39.09
C VAL A 411 4.81 -15.89 -40.10
N SER A 412 4.30 -14.74 -40.54
CA SER A 412 3.26 -14.66 -41.56
C SER A 412 3.71 -15.32 -42.88
N GLN A 413 4.93 -15.01 -43.34
CA GLN A 413 5.50 -15.60 -44.54
C GLN A 413 5.67 -17.12 -44.41
N LYS A 414 6.16 -17.61 -43.26
CA LYS A 414 6.32 -19.05 -43.00
C LYS A 414 5.00 -19.79 -42.94
N ASN A 415 3.96 -19.18 -42.38
CA ASN A 415 2.62 -19.76 -42.42
C ASN A 415 2.10 -19.90 -43.85
N GLN A 416 2.32 -18.90 -44.70
CA GLN A 416 1.91 -18.94 -46.10
C GLN A 416 2.67 -20.01 -46.90
N GLU A 417 3.97 -20.19 -46.63
CA GLU A 417 4.77 -21.30 -47.19
C GLU A 417 4.25 -22.67 -46.74
N ASN A 418 3.90 -22.82 -45.46
CA ASN A 418 3.34 -24.06 -44.92
C ASN A 418 1.98 -24.42 -45.53
N GLU A 419 1.10 -23.44 -45.74
CA GLU A 419 -0.17 -23.64 -46.44
C GLU A 419 0.09 -24.13 -47.88
N GLY A 420 1.02 -23.50 -48.60
CA GLY A 420 1.39 -23.92 -49.96
C GLY A 420 1.93 -25.35 -50.02
N LEU A 421 2.81 -25.72 -49.08
CA LEU A 421 3.34 -27.09 -48.99
C LEU A 421 2.24 -28.11 -48.64
N SER A 422 1.29 -27.73 -47.79
CA SER A 422 0.13 -28.59 -47.45
C SER A 422 -0.75 -28.86 -48.68
N ASP A 423 -1.02 -27.84 -49.49
CA ASP A 423 -1.79 -27.98 -50.73
C ASP A 423 -1.06 -28.87 -51.74
N GLU A 424 0.25 -28.69 -51.89
CA GLU A 424 1.08 -29.50 -52.79
C GLU A 424 1.13 -30.97 -52.33
N LEU A 425 1.27 -31.20 -51.01
CA LEU A 425 1.18 -32.54 -50.42
C LEU A 425 -0.18 -33.19 -50.71
N GLN A 426 -1.28 -32.46 -50.53
CA GLN A 426 -2.62 -32.96 -50.78
C GLN A 426 -2.82 -33.32 -52.26
N LYS A 427 -2.31 -32.49 -53.18
CA LYS A 427 -2.32 -32.79 -54.62
C LYS A 427 -1.51 -34.04 -54.95
N THR A 428 -0.32 -34.19 -54.36
CA THR A 428 0.55 -35.34 -54.60
C THR A 428 -0.10 -36.63 -54.07
N MET A 429 -0.73 -36.57 -52.89
CA MET A 429 -1.50 -37.66 -52.31
C MET A 429 -2.65 -38.10 -53.24
N SER A 430 -3.34 -37.14 -53.85
CA SER A 430 -4.43 -37.43 -54.80
C SER A 430 -3.93 -38.15 -56.06
N GLN A 431 -2.77 -37.75 -56.59
CA GLN A 431 -2.16 -38.39 -57.76
C GLN A 431 -1.69 -39.80 -57.43
N LEU A 432 -1.13 -40.00 -56.24
CA LEU A 432 -0.66 -41.30 -55.76
C LEU A 432 -1.83 -42.29 -55.68
N ASN A 433 -2.98 -41.86 -55.15
CA ASN A 433 -4.20 -42.68 -55.11
C ASN A 433 -4.69 -43.10 -56.51
N VAL A 434 -4.61 -42.19 -57.50
CA VAL A 434 -4.98 -42.50 -58.89
C VAL A 434 -4.03 -43.55 -59.47
N LEU A 435 -2.71 -43.35 -59.32
CA LEU A 435 -1.71 -44.32 -59.78
C LEU A 435 -1.88 -45.68 -59.10
N GLU A 436 -2.18 -45.71 -57.82
CA GLU A 436 -2.42 -46.94 -57.06
C GLU A 436 -3.62 -47.72 -57.62
N SER A 437 -4.71 -47.01 -57.98
CA SER A 437 -5.86 -47.59 -58.67
C SER A 437 -5.51 -48.15 -60.04
N GLU A 438 -4.73 -47.43 -60.84
CA GLU A 438 -4.28 -47.89 -62.17
C GLU A 438 -3.41 -49.15 -62.06
N VAL A 439 -2.47 -49.17 -61.11
CA VAL A 439 -1.63 -50.34 -60.84
C VAL A 439 -2.49 -51.54 -60.44
N GLN A 440 -3.51 -51.34 -59.61
CA GLN A 440 -4.41 -52.42 -59.21
C GLN A 440 -5.20 -52.95 -60.41
N GLN A 441 -5.71 -52.08 -61.28
CA GLN A 441 -6.41 -52.48 -62.50
C GLN A 441 -5.52 -53.28 -63.46
N VAL A 442 -4.25 -52.88 -63.62
CA VAL A 442 -3.27 -53.61 -64.43
C VAL A 442 -2.98 -54.99 -63.82
N LYS A 443 -2.80 -55.08 -62.50
CA LYS A 443 -2.60 -56.38 -61.80
C LYS A 443 -3.77 -57.33 -62.04
N ASP A 444 -5.00 -56.85 -61.93
CA ASP A 444 -6.20 -57.65 -62.15
C ASP A 444 -6.29 -58.15 -63.60
N SER A 445 -6.00 -57.26 -64.57
CA SER A 445 -5.94 -57.64 -65.99
C SER A 445 -4.86 -58.70 -66.27
N HIS A 446 -3.68 -58.57 -65.63
CA HIS A 446 -2.58 -59.51 -65.77
C HIS A 446 -2.96 -60.88 -65.20
N MET A 447 -3.62 -60.93 -64.05
CA MET A 447 -4.15 -62.19 -63.49
C MET A 447 -5.14 -62.87 -64.43
N GLN A 448 -6.04 -62.10 -65.06
CA GLN A 448 -6.99 -62.64 -66.03
C GLN A 448 -6.28 -63.20 -67.27
N HIS A 449 -5.29 -62.49 -67.81
CA HIS A 449 -4.49 -62.97 -68.94
C HIS A 449 -3.73 -64.25 -68.57
N LYS A 450 -3.12 -64.31 -67.39
CA LYS A 450 -2.41 -65.50 -66.89
C LYS A 450 -3.34 -66.71 -66.81
N LYS A 451 -4.59 -66.51 -66.34
CA LYS A 451 -5.61 -67.56 -66.30
C LYS A 451 -5.99 -68.07 -67.69
N ARG A 452 -6.25 -67.16 -68.65
CA ARG A 452 -6.56 -67.54 -70.06
C ARG A 452 -5.42 -68.30 -70.73
N ILE A 453 -4.17 -67.87 -70.51
CA ILE A 453 -3.00 -68.56 -71.06
C ILE A 453 -2.89 -69.97 -70.47
N ALA A 454 -3.10 -70.14 -69.17
CA ALA A 454 -3.07 -71.46 -68.53
C ALA A 454 -4.19 -72.40 -69.06
N GLU A 455 -5.38 -71.86 -69.33
CA GLU A 455 -6.49 -72.59 -69.95
C GLU A 455 -6.17 -72.98 -71.40
N MET A 456 -5.66 -72.05 -72.23
CA MET A 456 -5.21 -72.35 -73.59
C MET A 456 -4.10 -73.40 -73.63
N MET A 457 -3.12 -73.30 -72.73
CA MET A 457 -2.01 -74.25 -72.65
C MET A 457 -2.48 -75.64 -72.21
N SER A 458 -3.47 -75.73 -71.31
CA SER A 458 -4.12 -76.99 -70.97
C SER A 458 -4.88 -77.59 -72.16
N SER A 459 -5.58 -76.75 -72.94
CA SER A 459 -6.27 -77.19 -74.17
C SER A 459 -5.28 -77.73 -75.20
N LEU A 460 -4.21 -77.00 -75.48
CA LEU A 460 -3.18 -77.41 -76.43
C LEU A 460 -2.49 -78.72 -76.01
N MET A 461 -2.20 -78.89 -74.72
CA MET A 461 -1.64 -80.14 -74.19
C MET A 461 -2.62 -81.31 -74.34
N LYS A 462 -3.93 -81.06 -74.19
CA LYS A 462 -4.97 -82.05 -74.45
C LYS A 462 -5.05 -82.42 -75.94
N ASP A 463 -5.06 -81.43 -76.82
CA ASP A 463 -5.08 -81.64 -78.27
C ASP A 463 -3.82 -82.38 -78.76
N LEU A 464 -2.64 -82.04 -78.21
CA LEU A 464 -1.39 -82.77 -78.50
C LEU A 464 -1.44 -84.22 -78.01
N SER A 465 -2.04 -84.46 -76.84
CA SER A 465 -2.24 -85.83 -76.33
C SER A 465 -3.17 -86.61 -77.26
N GLU A 466 -4.24 -85.99 -77.74
CA GLU A 466 -5.20 -86.61 -78.68
C GLU A 466 -4.54 -86.93 -80.03
N VAL A 467 -3.74 -86.00 -80.58
CA VAL A 467 -2.95 -86.23 -81.81
C VAL A 467 -1.88 -87.30 -81.59
N GLY A 468 -1.22 -87.31 -80.44
CA GLY A 468 -0.24 -88.35 -80.06
C GLY A 468 -0.86 -89.75 -80.03
N THR A 469 -2.09 -89.89 -79.54
CA THR A 469 -2.85 -91.16 -79.62
C THR A 469 -3.24 -91.55 -81.04
N VAL A 470 -3.48 -90.58 -81.94
CA VAL A 470 -3.81 -90.85 -83.35
C VAL A 470 -2.57 -91.24 -84.16
N ILE A 471 -1.42 -90.60 -83.92
CA ILE A 471 -0.15 -90.89 -84.61
C ILE A 471 0.48 -92.19 -84.07
N GLY A 472 0.38 -92.45 -82.76
CA GLY A 472 0.91 -93.66 -82.12
C GLY A 472 0.24 -94.97 -82.56
N ASN A 473 -0.92 -94.91 -83.20
CA ASN A 473 -1.69 -96.08 -83.67
C ASN A 473 -1.58 -96.38 -85.17
N ASN A 474 -0.84 -95.58 -85.96
CA ASN A 474 -0.62 -95.85 -87.39
C ASN A 474 0.87 -95.96 -87.73
N THR A 475 1.51 -97.07 -87.36
CA THR A 475 2.73 -97.54 -88.02
C THR A 475 2.38 -98.13 -89.38
N VAL A 476 2.40 -97.33 -90.44
CA VAL A 476 2.38 -97.84 -91.82
C VAL A 476 3.34 -97.05 -92.70
N ASP A 477 4.25 -97.81 -93.30
CA ASP A 477 5.22 -97.49 -94.35
C ASP A 477 4.86 -96.33 -95.29
N ILE A 478 5.77 -95.37 -95.46
CA ILE A 478 5.92 -94.63 -96.72
C ILE A 478 7.40 -94.58 -97.10
N LYS A 479 7.77 -95.49 -98.00
CA LYS A 479 8.96 -95.44 -98.85
C LYS A 479 8.70 -94.47 -100.01
N THR A 480 9.42 -93.35 -100.07
CA THR A 480 9.68 -92.60 -101.31
C THR A 480 10.93 -91.73 -101.15
N PRO A 481 11.85 -91.67 -102.13
CA PRO A 481 13.08 -90.89 -102.01
C PRO A 481 12.77 -89.39 -102.26
N LEU A 482 13.10 -88.54 -101.28
CA LEU A 482 13.09 -87.08 -101.48
C LEU A 482 14.28 -86.68 -102.37
N THR A 483 14.03 -85.86 -103.39
CA THR A 483 15.05 -85.30 -104.29
C THR A 483 15.86 -84.19 -103.60
N SER A 484 17.16 -84.12 -103.91
CA SER A 484 18.17 -83.25 -103.28
C SER A 484 17.82 -81.75 -103.24
N GLU A 485 17.09 -81.24 -104.24
CA GLU A 485 16.70 -79.82 -104.30
C GLU A 485 15.66 -79.43 -103.23
N LYS A 486 14.73 -80.31 -102.87
CA LYS A 486 13.75 -80.02 -101.80
C LYS A 486 14.40 -80.00 -100.42
N LEU A 487 15.47 -80.78 -100.24
CA LEU A 487 16.22 -80.79 -98.99
C LEU A 487 16.99 -79.47 -98.80
N GLU A 488 17.61 -78.94 -99.86
CA GLU A 488 18.35 -77.67 -99.81
C GLU A 488 17.43 -76.45 -99.60
N GLU A 489 16.23 -76.44 -100.17
CA GLU A 489 15.22 -75.40 -99.89
C GLU A 489 14.81 -75.40 -98.42
N GLU A 490 14.50 -76.57 -97.85
CA GLU A 490 14.18 -76.72 -96.42
C GLU A 490 15.35 -76.31 -95.50
N PHE A 491 16.59 -76.64 -95.87
CA PHE A 491 17.78 -76.19 -95.12
C PHE A 491 18.01 -74.67 -95.22
N THR A 492 17.68 -74.05 -96.34
CA THR A 492 17.79 -72.59 -96.54
C THR A 492 16.72 -71.86 -95.72
N VAL A 493 15.49 -72.37 -95.71
CA VAL A 493 14.41 -71.90 -94.84
C VAL A 493 14.80 -72.04 -93.37
N ALA A 494 15.33 -73.19 -92.96
CA ALA A 494 15.83 -73.41 -91.60
C ALA A 494 16.95 -72.44 -91.22
N ARG A 495 17.91 -72.16 -92.12
CA ARG A 495 18.98 -71.17 -91.87
C ARG A 495 18.44 -69.74 -91.71
N LEU A 496 17.46 -69.35 -92.51
CA LEU A 496 16.81 -68.04 -92.39
C LEU A 496 16.04 -67.93 -91.07
N TYR A 497 15.32 -68.97 -90.66
CA TYR A 497 14.66 -69.05 -89.36
C TYR A 497 15.65 -68.96 -88.20
N ILE A 498 16.77 -69.69 -88.27
CA ILE A 498 17.83 -69.63 -87.26
C ILE A 498 18.46 -68.22 -87.20
N SER A 499 18.67 -67.58 -88.35
CA SER A 499 19.23 -66.22 -88.41
C SER A 499 18.26 -65.18 -87.82
N LYS A 500 16.96 -65.30 -88.11
CA LYS A 500 15.90 -64.47 -87.53
C LYS A 500 15.78 -64.69 -86.02
N MET A 501 15.77 -65.94 -85.57
CA MET A 501 15.80 -66.28 -84.15
C MET A 501 17.02 -65.70 -83.45
N LYS A 502 18.20 -65.77 -84.09
CA LYS A 502 19.43 -65.20 -83.52
C LYS A 502 19.34 -63.69 -83.35
N SER A 503 18.73 -62.96 -84.29
CA SER A 503 18.55 -61.50 -84.14
C SER A 503 17.52 -61.17 -83.07
N GLU A 504 16.41 -61.89 -83.01
CA GLU A 504 15.37 -61.74 -81.99
C GLU A 504 15.91 -62.03 -80.59
N VAL A 505 16.70 -63.11 -80.42
CA VAL A 505 17.39 -63.43 -79.16
C VAL A 505 18.36 -62.31 -78.77
N LYS A 506 19.10 -61.73 -79.72
CA LYS A 506 20.02 -60.62 -79.43
C LYS A 506 19.27 -59.37 -78.95
N THR A 507 18.15 -59.04 -79.59
CA THR A 507 17.28 -57.92 -79.16
C THR A 507 16.65 -58.19 -77.79
N LEU A 508 16.24 -59.42 -77.52
CA LEU A 508 15.72 -59.85 -76.22
C LEU A 508 16.78 -59.72 -75.12
N VAL A 509 18.02 -60.17 -75.35
CA VAL A 509 19.13 -60.05 -74.39
C VAL A 509 19.40 -58.58 -74.07
N GLN A 510 19.44 -57.70 -75.08
CA GLN A 510 19.66 -56.27 -74.85
C GLN A 510 18.50 -55.62 -74.08
N ARG A 511 17.26 -56.05 -74.35
CA ARG A 511 16.08 -55.58 -73.61
C ARG A 511 16.08 -56.08 -72.17
N CYS A 512 16.49 -57.33 -71.91
CA CYS A 512 16.68 -57.85 -70.55
C CYS A 512 17.73 -57.05 -69.79
N GLY A 513 18.88 -56.74 -70.41
CA GLY A 513 19.91 -55.89 -69.78
C GLY A 513 19.38 -54.51 -69.39
N ASN A 514 18.65 -53.84 -70.28
CA ASN A 514 18.05 -52.53 -69.98
C ASN A 514 17.00 -52.62 -68.85
N LEU A 515 16.22 -53.71 -68.80
CA LEU A 515 15.25 -53.96 -67.74
C LEU A 515 15.92 -54.24 -66.40
N GLU A 516 17.05 -54.95 -66.39
CA GLU A 516 17.85 -55.20 -65.18
C GLU A 516 18.40 -53.90 -64.60
N THR A 517 18.96 -53.01 -65.43
CA THR A 517 19.47 -51.71 -64.97
C THR A 517 18.35 -50.82 -64.44
N ALA A 518 17.22 -50.73 -65.16
CA ALA A 518 16.06 -49.96 -64.72
C ALA A 518 15.45 -50.53 -63.41
N SER A 519 15.46 -51.86 -63.26
CA SER A 519 15.03 -52.51 -62.03
C SER A 519 15.96 -52.19 -60.86
N ALA A 520 17.27 -52.14 -61.07
CA ALA A 520 18.25 -51.78 -60.04
C ALA A 520 18.08 -50.33 -59.58
N GLU A 521 17.95 -49.39 -60.51
CA GLU A 521 17.69 -47.96 -60.19
C GLU A 521 16.36 -47.75 -59.46
N ALA A 522 15.32 -48.49 -59.84
CA ALA A 522 14.03 -48.47 -59.14
C ALA A 522 14.15 -49.02 -57.72
N GLN A 523 14.95 -50.08 -57.51
CA GLN A 523 15.20 -50.68 -56.21
C GLN A 523 15.92 -49.69 -55.26
N GLU A 524 16.90 -48.94 -55.78
CA GLU A 524 17.65 -47.95 -55.01
C GLU A 524 16.76 -46.77 -54.59
N LYS A 525 15.92 -46.24 -55.51
CA LYS A 525 14.93 -45.20 -55.19
C LYS A 525 13.89 -45.69 -54.17
N LEU A 526 13.47 -46.95 -54.26
CA LEU A 526 12.57 -47.56 -53.29
C LEU A 526 13.22 -47.63 -51.90
N GLN A 527 14.51 -47.97 -51.83
CA GLN A 527 15.23 -47.97 -50.54
C GLN A 527 15.37 -46.57 -49.95
N HIS A 528 15.71 -45.56 -50.76
CA HIS A 528 15.79 -44.17 -50.32
C HIS A 528 14.47 -43.67 -49.75
N THR A 529 13.39 -43.81 -50.52
CA THR A 529 12.03 -43.40 -50.10
C THR A 529 11.55 -44.18 -48.89
N SER A 530 11.92 -45.46 -48.75
CA SER A 530 11.62 -46.25 -47.55
C SER A 530 12.34 -45.74 -46.31
N CYS A 531 13.56 -45.19 -46.46
CA CYS A 531 14.31 -44.61 -45.35
C CYS A 531 13.65 -43.30 -44.89
N GLU A 532 13.35 -42.40 -45.83
CA GLU A 532 12.64 -41.13 -45.56
C GLU A 532 11.26 -41.38 -44.92
N LEU A 533 10.52 -42.37 -45.42
CA LEU A 533 9.24 -42.76 -44.84
C LEU A 533 9.40 -43.25 -43.39
N SER A 534 10.49 -43.93 -43.07
CA SER A 534 10.78 -44.39 -41.70
C SER A 534 11.09 -43.22 -40.77
N GLU A 535 11.83 -42.22 -41.23
CA GLU A 535 12.12 -41.00 -40.46
C GLU A 535 10.85 -40.18 -40.20
N CYS A 536 10.02 -39.98 -41.23
CA CYS A 536 8.72 -39.32 -41.08
C CYS A 536 7.81 -40.06 -40.10
N LYS A 537 7.76 -41.40 -40.17
CA LYS A 537 6.98 -42.20 -39.20
C LYS A 537 7.45 -42.02 -37.77
N LEU A 538 8.77 -41.97 -37.55
CA LEU A 538 9.34 -41.73 -36.22
C LEU A 538 8.97 -40.34 -35.70
N LEU A 539 9.02 -39.32 -36.57
CA LEU A 539 8.65 -37.95 -36.20
C LEU A 539 7.16 -37.85 -35.83
N VAL A 540 6.29 -38.50 -36.61
CA VAL A 540 4.84 -38.57 -36.31
C VAL A 540 4.61 -39.25 -34.95
N GLN A 541 5.26 -40.38 -34.67
CA GLN A 541 5.15 -41.04 -33.37
C GLN A 541 5.61 -40.16 -32.20
N GLN A 542 6.68 -39.37 -32.39
CA GLN A 542 7.13 -38.43 -31.36
C GLN A 542 6.11 -37.30 -31.12
N GLN A 543 5.47 -36.80 -32.19
CA GLN A 543 4.44 -35.76 -32.05
C GLN A 543 3.17 -36.31 -31.42
N GLU A 544 2.74 -37.53 -31.79
CA GLU A 544 1.60 -38.21 -31.16
C GLU A 544 1.83 -38.40 -29.66
N ALA A 545 3.03 -38.81 -29.24
CA ALA A 545 3.37 -38.94 -27.82
C ALA A 545 3.29 -37.59 -27.09
N LYS A 546 3.78 -36.50 -27.68
CA LYS A 546 3.69 -35.15 -27.09
C LYS A 546 2.24 -34.68 -26.96
N VAL A 547 1.43 -34.88 -27.99
CA VAL A 547 0.00 -34.54 -27.96
C VAL A 547 -0.69 -35.30 -26.83
N HIS A 548 -0.38 -36.59 -26.66
CA HIS A 548 -0.94 -37.39 -25.59
C HIS A 548 -0.55 -36.85 -24.19
N THR A 549 0.71 -36.51 -23.97
CA THR A 549 1.16 -35.92 -22.69
C THR A 549 0.50 -34.57 -22.40
N ILE A 550 0.31 -33.73 -23.42
CA ILE A 550 -0.39 -32.44 -23.27
C ILE A 550 -1.87 -32.66 -22.94
N GLN A 551 -2.53 -33.64 -23.57
CA GLN A 551 -3.91 -34.00 -23.28
C GLN A 551 -4.09 -34.50 -21.84
N GLU A 552 -3.16 -35.33 -21.33
CA GLU A 552 -3.18 -35.77 -19.94
C GLU A 552 -3.02 -34.61 -18.95
N SER A 553 -2.10 -33.68 -19.23
CA SER A 553 -1.90 -32.48 -18.42
C SER A 553 -3.14 -31.58 -18.41
N LEU A 554 -3.76 -31.37 -19.59
CA LEU A 554 -5.00 -30.60 -19.70
C LEU A 554 -6.12 -31.25 -18.88
N HIS A 555 -6.27 -32.57 -18.95
CA HIS A 555 -7.27 -33.31 -18.19
C HIS A 555 -7.08 -33.15 -16.67
N GLN A 556 -5.84 -33.21 -16.18
CA GLN A 556 -5.53 -32.97 -14.76
C GLN A 556 -5.87 -31.54 -14.32
N VAL A 557 -5.66 -30.56 -15.19
CA VAL A 557 -6.02 -29.15 -14.91
C VAL A 557 -7.54 -28.98 -14.89
N GLU A 558 -8.26 -29.60 -15.82
CA GLU A 558 -9.74 -29.58 -15.85
C GLU A 558 -10.34 -30.26 -14.62
N GLU A 559 -9.78 -31.38 -14.16
CA GLU A 559 -10.22 -32.06 -12.95
C GLU A 559 -10.01 -31.19 -11.70
N LYS A 560 -8.85 -30.55 -11.56
CA LYS A 560 -8.59 -29.59 -10.48
C LYS A 560 -9.51 -28.39 -10.52
N LYS A 561 -9.78 -27.85 -11.71
CA LYS A 561 -10.73 -26.75 -11.89
C LYS A 561 -12.12 -27.15 -11.37
N ARG A 562 -12.60 -28.33 -11.73
CA ARG A 562 -13.89 -28.84 -11.28
C ARG A 562 -13.95 -29.01 -9.75
N GLN A 563 -12.90 -29.54 -9.14
CA GLN A 563 -12.81 -29.66 -7.67
C GLN A 563 -12.87 -28.30 -6.97
N LEU A 564 -12.25 -27.27 -7.55
CA LEU A 564 -12.31 -25.91 -7.01
C LEU A 564 -13.70 -25.29 -7.19
N GLU A 565 -14.37 -25.52 -8.32
CA GLU A 565 -15.75 -25.09 -8.55
C GLU A 565 -16.70 -25.72 -7.52
N ASP A 566 -16.61 -27.04 -7.29
CA ASP A 566 -17.40 -27.73 -6.28
C ASP A 566 -17.16 -27.18 -4.86
N ALA A 567 -15.90 -26.85 -4.52
CA ALA A 567 -15.56 -26.26 -3.22
C ALA A 567 -16.10 -24.83 -3.05
N VAL A 568 -16.13 -24.04 -4.12
CA VAL A 568 -16.73 -22.70 -4.11
C VAL A 568 -18.23 -22.78 -3.89
N ASP A 569 -18.90 -23.72 -4.54
CA ASP A 569 -20.35 -23.93 -4.37
C ASP A 569 -20.67 -24.36 -2.93
N GLU A 570 -19.88 -25.27 -2.35
CA GLU A 570 -20.06 -25.68 -0.94
C GLU A 570 -19.87 -24.51 0.03
N LEU A 571 -18.87 -23.66 -0.20
CA LEU A 571 -18.65 -22.45 0.61
C LEU A 571 -19.78 -21.45 0.47
N ASN A 572 -20.31 -21.25 -0.75
CA ASN A 572 -21.45 -20.38 -0.99
C ASN A 572 -22.70 -20.87 -0.26
N GLU A 573 -22.96 -22.17 -0.26
CA GLU A 573 -24.08 -22.77 0.49
C GLU A 573 -23.92 -22.55 2.00
N ARG A 574 -22.72 -22.77 2.55
CA ARG A 574 -22.44 -22.49 3.97
C ARG A 574 -22.62 -21.02 4.32
N CYS A 575 -22.13 -20.10 3.48
CA CYS A 575 -22.32 -18.67 3.65
C CYS A 575 -23.80 -18.27 3.63
N ALA A 576 -24.60 -18.83 2.71
CA ALA A 576 -26.04 -18.59 2.68
C ALA A 576 -26.72 -19.09 3.96
N THR A 577 -26.30 -20.25 4.47
CA THR A 577 -26.83 -20.83 5.71
C THR A 577 -26.53 -19.95 6.92
N ILE A 578 -25.29 -19.45 7.03
CA ILE A 578 -24.85 -18.57 8.11
C ILE A 578 -25.61 -17.23 8.04
N LYS A 579 -25.75 -16.63 6.86
CA LYS A 579 -26.54 -15.40 6.67
C LYS A 579 -28.00 -15.57 7.08
N ALA A 580 -28.61 -16.72 6.76
CA ALA A 580 -29.98 -17.01 7.20
C ALA A 580 -30.09 -17.16 8.73
N GLN A 581 -29.09 -17.78 9.38
CA GLN A 581 -29.01 -17.88 10.84
C GLN A 581 -28.83 -16.50 11.50
N GLU A 582 -28.00 -15.64 10.92
CA GLU A 582 -27.77 -14.28 11.39
C GLU A 582 -29.05 -13.43 11.32
N GLN A 583 -29.78 -13.49 10.19
CA GLN A 583 -31.07 -12.79 10.05
C GLN A 583 -32.12 -13.25 11.07
N LEU A 584 -32.19 -14.56 11.35
CA LEU A 584 -33.08 -15.09 12.38
C LEU A 584 -32.70 -14.58 13.78
N TYR A 585 -31.40 -14.52 14.08
CA TYR A 585 -30.92 -14.04 15.37
C TYR A 585 -31.15 -12.53 15.56
N LEU A 586 -30.92 -11.72 14.51
CA LEU A 586 -31.26 -10.29 14.48
C LEU A 586 -32.76 -10.06 14.72
N GLY A 587 -33.63 -10.82 14.04
CA GLY A 587 -35.07 -10.73 14.26
C GLY A 587 -35.48 -11.02 15.71
N GLN A 588 -34.86 -12.02 16.36
CA GLN A 588 -35.10 -12.33 17.77
C GLN A 588 -34.59 -11.24 18.73
N LEU A 589 -33.50 -10.56 18.38
CA LEU A 589 -32.98 -9.42 19.15
C LEU A 589 -33.92 -8.22 19.07
N GLU A 590 -34.39 -7.87 17.87
CA GLU A 590 -35.36 -6.78 17.69
C GLU A 590 -36.67 -7.03 18.46
N GLU A 591 -37.15 -8.28 18.49
CA GLU A 591 -38.36 -8.65 19.24
C GLU A 591 -38.14 -8.49 20.75
N ARG A 592 -36.97 -8.89 21.27
CA ARG A 592 -36.59 -8.67 22.68
C ARG A 592 -36.44 -7.19 23.04
N GLU A 593 -35.92 -6.36 22.14
CA GLU A 593 -35.81 -4.92 22.37
C GLU A 593 -37.18 -4.24 22.39
N ARG A 594 -38.10 -4.63 21.49
CA ARG A 594 -39.50 -4.17 21.54
C ARG A 594 -40.18 -4.56 22.86
N GLU A 595 -39.99 -5.78 23.34
CA GLU A 595 -40.52 -6.21 24.64
C GLU A 595 -39.96 -5.42 25.82
N LYS A 596 -38.65 -5.10 25.81
CA LYS A 596 -38.04 -4.25 26.85
C LYS A 596 -38.61 -2.84 26.83
N SER A 597 -38.73 -2.23 25.66
CA SER A 597 -39.28 -0.88 25.50
C SER A 597 -40.72 -0.79 26.02
N LEU A 598 -41.56 -1.79 25.71
CA LEU A 598 -42.92 -1.88 26.22
C LEU A 598 -42.98 -2.00 27.75
N LYS A 599 -42.05 -2.76 28.35
CA LYS A 599 -41.95 -2.89 29.82
C LYS A 599 -41.50 -1.58 30.48
N GLU A 600 -40.54 -0.86 29.89
CA GLU A 600 -40.09 0.44 30.39
C GLU A 600 -41.18 1.51 30.31
N GLN A 601 -41.93 1.56 29.20
CA GLN A 601 -43.10 2.45 29.08
C GLN A 601 -44.17 2.13 30.13
N SER A 602 -44.45 0.84 30.37
CA SER A 602 -45.38 0.42 31.43
C SER A 602 -44.90 0.83 32.81
N ALA A 603 -43.60 0.71 33.11
CA ALA A 603 -43.04 1.10 34.41
C ALA A 603 -43.12 2.62 34.65
N SER A 604 -42.79 3.42 33.64
CA SER A 604 -42.91 4.88 33.68
C SER A 604 -44.35 5.34 33.92
N LEU A 605 -45.33 4.68 33.28
CA LEU A 605 -46.74 4.97 33.47
C LEU A 605 -47.20 4.69 34.91
N VAL A 606 -46.72 3.59 35.52
CA VAL A 606 -47.01 3.24 36.92
C VAL A 606 -46.42 4.28 37.87
N GLU A 607 -45.16 4.69 37.67
CA GLU A 607 -44.51 5.71 38.51
C GLU A 607 -45.23 7.06 38.43
N ALA A 608 -45.67 7.46 37.24
CA ALA A 608 -46.47 8.68 37.05
C ALA A 608 -47.80 8.62 37.81
N MET A 609 -48.46 7.45 37.79
CA MET A 609 -49.72 7.23 38.52
C MET A 609 -49.53 7.26 40.04
N GLU A 610 -48.43 6.72 40.55
CA GLU A 610 -48.06 6.78 41.96
C GLU A 610 -47.79 8.21 42.43
N LYS A 611 -47.03 9.00 41.65
CA LYS A 611 -46.80 10.43 41.96
C LYS A 611 -48.11 11.22 42.00
N GLN A 612 -49.04 10.93 41.08
CA GLN A 612 -50.34 11.57 41.07
C GLN A 612 -51.18 11.20 42.31
N MET A 613 -51.17 9.93 42.70
CA MET A 613 -51.84 9.45 43.92
C MET A 613 -51.27 10.10 45.19
N GLU A 614 -49.95 10.25 45.28
CA GLU A 614 -49.29 10.88 46.43
C GLU A 614 -49.60 12.38 46.52
N SER A 615 -49.60 13.09 45.38
CA SER A 615 -50.06 14.48 45.30
C SER A 615 -51.51 14.65 45.78
N HIS A 616 -52.41 13.75 45.36
CA HIS A 616 -53.78 13.74 45.85
C HIS A 616 -53.87 13.50 47.37
N ARG A 617 -53.07 12.58 47.92
CA ARG A 617 -53.01 12.34 49.37
C ARG A 617 -52.55 13.57 50.14
N GLU A 618 -51.51 14.25 49.66
CA GLU A 618 -51.05 15.50 50.27
C GLU A 618 -52.13 16.58 50.24
N GLN A 619 -52.82 16.73 49.10
CA GLN A 619 -53.89 17.71 48.97
C GLN A 619 -55.05 17.42 49.94
N HIS A 620 -55.44 16.15 50.07
CA HIS A 620 -56.44 15.73 51.06
C HIS A 620 -55.95 15.96 52.51
N HIS A 621 -54.68 15.73 52.80
CA HIS A 621 -54.11 16.03 54.12
C HIS A 621 -54.15 17.53 54.44
N ARG A 622 -53.84 18.40 53.46
CA ARG A 622 -53.95 19.86 53.63
C ARG A 622 -55.38 20.30 53.88
N GLN A 623 -56.35 19.78 53.11
CA GLN A 623 -57.77 20.06 53.31
C GLN A 623 -58.25 19.61 54.69
N LEU A 624 -57.84 18.42 55.15
CA LEU A 624 -58.16 17.94 56.49
C LEU A 624 -57.54 18.82 57.59
N ALA A 625 -56.32 19.33 57.38
CA ALA A 625 -55.67 20.24 58.31
C ALA A 625 -56.40 21.60 58.39
N GLU A 626 -56.83 22.14 57.25
CA GLU A 626 -57.65 23.37 57.20
C GLU A 626 -58.99 23.19 57.91
N LEU A 627 -59.70 22.09 57.64
CA LEU A 627 -60.96 21.79 58.32
C LEU A 627 -60.77 21.63 59.83
N ARG A 628 -59.68 20.98 60.27
CA ARG A 628 -59.34 20.89 61.70
C ARG A 628 -59.10 22.26 62.32
N LYS A 629 -58.37 23.14 61.61
CA LYS A 629 -58.15 24.52 62.05
C LYS A 629 -59.46 25.28 62.16
N GLU A 630 -60.33 25.18 61.15
CA GLU A 630 -61.65 25.83 61.16
C GLU A 630 -62.55 25.31 62.28
N ILE A 631 -62.50 24.00 62.58
CA ILE A 631 -63.18 23.43 63.75
C ILE A 631 -62.63 24.02 65.04
N THR A 632 -61.31 24.15 65.15
CA THR A 632 -60.66 24.72 66.35
C THR A 632 -61.04 26.18 66.53
N ASP A 633 -61.03 26.97 65.45
CA ASP A 633 -61.42 28.39 65.44
C ASP A 633 -62.92 28.57 65.78
N LYS A 634 -63.78 27.65 65.31
CA LYS A 634 -65.21 27.64 65.71
C LYS A 634 -65.38 27.23 67.17
N GLN A 635 -64.59 26.30 67.67
CA GLN A 635 -64.65 25.86 69.06
C GLN A 635 -64.22 26.98 70.02
N THR A 636 -63.13 27.68 69.73
CA THR A 636 -62.74 28.89 70.49
C THR A 636 -63.80 29.97 70.42
N ARG A 637 -64.46 30.15 69.26
CA ARG A 637 -65.58 31.09 69.14
C ARG A 637 -66.80 30.69 69.97
N ILE A 638 -67.09 29.39 70.08
CA ILE A 638 -68.13 28.86 70.96
C ILE A 638 -67.75 29.11 72.43
N ASP A 639 -66.49 28.84 72.81
CA ASP A 639 -66.01 29.06 74.17
C ASP A 639 -66.10 30.55 74.56
N GLU A 640 -65.71 31.47 73.65
CA GLU A 640 -65.87 32.93 73.80
C GLU A 640 -67.34 33.35 73.97
N LEU A 641 -68.27 32.70 73.27
CA LEU A 641 -69.72 32.98 73.40
C LEU A 641 -70.31 32.38 74.69
N THR A 642 -69.75 31.29 75.17
CA THR A 642 -70.20 30.61 76.40
C THR A 642 -69.79 31.40 77.66
N GLU A 643 -68.69 32.15 77.60
CA GLU A 643 -68.23 33.05 78.67
C GLU A 643 -69.14 34.28 78.89
N TYR A 644 -70.03 34.59 77.93
CA TYR A 644 -70.98 35.71 77.98
C TYR A 644 -72.42 35.34 78.41
N VAL A 645 -72.69 34.09 78.81
CA VAL A 645 -74.01 33.69 79.33
C VAL A 645 -73.93 33.40 80.84
N PRO A 646 -74.51 34.26 81.70
CA PRO A 646 -74.58 34.02 83.14
C PRO A 646 -75.54 32.86 83.43
N LEU A 647 -75.03 31.77 84.01
CA LEU A 647 -75.83 30.72 84.63
C LEU A 647 -76.61 31.28 85.83
N SER A 648 -77.89 31.58 85.63
CA SER A 648 -78.88 31.70 86.69
C SER A 648 -80.26 31.26 86.21
N VAL A 649 -81.02 30.60 87.11
CA VAL A 649 -82.40 30.09 87.02
C VAL A 649 -82.50 28.66 86.43
N CYS A 650 -82.73 27.56 87.15
CA CYS A 650 -83.66 27.17 88.24
C CYS A 650 -85.08 26.73 87.74
N LEU A 651 -85.52 25.53 88.18
CA LEU A 651 -86.89 24.93 88.17
C LEU A 651 -87.39 24.36 86.82
N THR A 652 -88.19 23.30 86.65
CA THR A 652 -88.88 22.27 87.47
C THR A 652 -89.62 21.31 86.50
N SER A 653 -89.86 20.05 86.90
CA SER A 653 -91.01 19.17 86.56
C SER A 653 -91.49 19.04 85.09
N TRP A 654 -91.34 17.85 84.50
CA TRP A 654 -92.38 16.81 84.30
C TRP A 654 -91.72 15.54 83.77
#